data_AF-A0A945X3T9-F1
#
_entry.id   AF-A0A945X3T9-F1
#
_cell.length_a   1.000
_cell.length_b   1.000
_cell.length_c   1.000
_cell.angle_alpha   90.00
_cell.angle_beta   90.00
_cell.angle_gamma   90.00
#
_symmetry.space_group_name_H-M   'P 1'
#
loop_
_entity.id
_entity.type
_entity.pdbx_description
1 polymer ?
#
loop_
_entity_poly.entity_id
_entity_poly.type
_entity_poly.pdbx_seq_one_letter_code
_entity_poly.pdbx_strand_id
1 'polypeptide(L)'
;MMTQTVGSLIMPFVRILGFRGIVLCAFFVLAESSRVYAAPPAPIQVSPSGNDSGDGSVAKPFRTLQRAQVAARQVLAKGEAGVAVELAAGGYRLDKPLTLTNADSGSVYRSRDGIGKAHLVGSAPILGWQVHRDGVWKVGLPEGVVFHTLYENGARGRKARFPNREFLPAFPSARGRYLVTEDGTPKRYNKAGEPAPKGPGWLTYPADDPPPALSGTKTKLLIFTGGKCDWNRSMYKVQSIDPVARKLVFGARGLSFGVGARARFFLEDDMSFLDAPGEFFVDEDTDTLYYKPVGKGHPDQLNITRPVVNRLVEFRGASHTDCVSGIRLEGLVLEETDCLPHQPMWAYSGARDGALIWLTDAAGIAVHNCHLKNSGRHGIMMVGHNTDHLVTGCWIEHMGLNGVSFSNRSRAPDKKSPTEKRCEGNRIHNTHISHVGEIHTYAECVTVFHASHNEVSHCQLDNSVRYAITLRGNTGRQYGPAITNGFPPTKGNHFHHVRVSRCGQDGGDMGALHCANLNNPGGGSVNTFEQITVSDSCAVPSMKDSGADGVFLDWPKMSMDQVFRNVHLIRMQGKQIRTHGPDNGASAQTHNVSWKDGFRTELMEYDSIGLTDAFPQEFGGPGKKPVPPPSPRGLAATAPTYDTVVLNWQQPDRDFLQTPQYTVFRDGEAIALTEGTTFTDVGRPEHTAYRYQVGAQDGDFCHLGTRSSVCTVRTLRDRTPPEVESAWGTWDGKRVRILFSKAMDFRSMSRPEGYAFVPALKVRKVRSVAPECVELAVEGMDLTRQYRVGLAPFKDATSSANLLVGGEDVTVATKGRGAHYPMQLTKDGTLIDCEGGAGDARLCGGAVVMEEAGPFGGPALVLDGKEAYAEASANFSLGDGDFTIMLWMCREGEGHIVLSKGNGFDSPNQWSFGWPGKGTPGSVSFRVVNQFHCTALRSVPHKRWTHVAFVCRAGKGSAYVNGELSGGPYDLSSVGPFANDEPLRIGRRAHEPDPQFFTGKIADIRLLSYALAPAEIQTIAQPRKIRD
;
A
#
# COMPACT_ATOMS: atom_id res chain seq x y z
N MET A 1 -9.09 9.83 82.27
CA MET A 1 -7.74 10.24 82.70
C MET A 1 -6.74 9.44 81.91
N MET A 2 -5.77 10.13 81.28
CA MET A 2 -4.53 9.61 80.71
C MET A 2 -3.82 8.68 81.71
N THR A 3 -3.02 7.68 81.33
CA THR A 3 -1.69 7.78 80.69
C THR A 3 -1.25 6.37 80.22
N GLN A 4 -0.72 6.20 78.98
CA GLN A 4 0.71 6.10 78.62
C GLN A 4 1.52 5.11 79.52
N THR A 5 2.34 4.15 79.05
CA THR A 5 3.22 4.10 77.86
C THR A 5 3.81 2.67 77.71
N VAL A 6 3.98 2.22 76.46
CA VAL A 6 5.13 1.51 75.79
C VAL A 6 6.16 0.80 76.69
N GLY A 7 6.66 -0.42 76.44
CA GLY A 7 6.55 -1.41 75.34
C GLY A 7 7.71 -2.42 75.45
N SER A 8 7.61 -3.63 74.86
CA SER A 8 8.76 -4.41 74.33
C SER A 8 8.36 -5.75 73.69
N LEU A 9 8.92 -5.99 72.49
CA LEU A 9 9.42 -7.23 71.86
C LEU A 9 8.57 -8.51 71.63
N ILE A 10 8.77 -9.03 70.40
CA ILE A 10 8.83 -10.45 69.95
C ILE A 10 7.52 -11.13 69.48
N MET A 11 7.48 -11.44 68.17
CA MET A 11 6.71 -12.53 67.53
C MET A 11 7.47 -13.87 67.70
N PRO A 12 6.88 -15.09 67.53
CA PRO A 12 5.69 -15.41 66.72
C PRO A 12 4.76 -16.51 67.34
N PHE A 13 3.80 -16.97 66.52
CA PHE A 13 3.02 -18.23 66.54
C PHE A 13 1.49 -18.12 66.81
N VAL A 14 0.76 -18.33 65.70
CA VAL A 14 -0.27 -19.37 65.48
C VAL A 14 -1.60 -19.34 66.28
N ARG A 15 -2.67 -19.47 65.47
CA ARG A 15 -4.05 -19.99 65.70
C ARG A 15 -5.21 -19.00 65.92
N ILE A 16 -6.08 -19.02 64.89
CA ILE A 16 -7.54 -19.13 64.90
C ILE A 16 -8.35 -17.92 65.38
N LEU A 17 -9.08 -17.31 64.46
CA LEU A 17 -10.53 -17.07 64.55
C LEU A 17 -11.05 -16.98 63.10
N GLY A 18 -12.08 -17.69 62.64
CA GLY A 18 -13.18 -18.32 63.36
C GLY A 18 -14.47 -17.55 63.06
N PHE A 19 -15.09 -17.89 61.93
CA PHE A 19 -16.42 -17.49 61.46
C PHE A 19 -17.47 -17.39 62.58
N ARG A 20 -18.25 -16.29 62.63
CA ARG A 20 -19.72 -16.29 62.83
C ARG A 20 -20.32 -14.87 62.74
N GLY A 21 -21.38 -14.77 61.94
CA GLY A 21 -22.24 -13.58 61.80
C GLY A 21 -23.28 -13.77 60.69
N ILE A 22 -24.23 -14.70 60.89
CA ILE A 22 -25.42 -14.93 60.05
C ILE A 22 -26.64 -14.51 60.90
N VAL A 23 -27.65 -13.94 60.23
CA VAL A 23 -29.06 -13.72 60.63
C VAL A 23 -29.38 -12.39 61.32
N LEU A 24 -29.84 -11.39 60.54
CA LEU A 24 -31.12 -10.68 60.74
C LEU A 24 -31.34 -9.66 59.61
N CYS A 25 -32.26 -9.95 58.68
CA CYS A 25 -33.14 -9.01 57.96
C CYS A 25 -33.87 -9.77 56.83
N ALA A 26 -34.63 -10.80 57.20
CA ALA A 26 -35.65 -11.40 56.36
C ALA A 26 -37.01 -11.01 56.96
N PHE A 27 -37.54 -9.84 56.58
CA PHE A 27 -38.96 -9.45 56.67
C PHE A 27 -39.14 -8.08 55.98
N PHE A 28 -38.95 -8.05 54.66
CA PHE A 28 -39.58 -7.09 53.72
C PHE A 28 -39.65 -7.76 52.33
N VAL A 29 -40.22 -8.97 52.29
CA VAL A 29 -40.75 -9.57 51.08
C VAL A 29 -42.26 -9.56 51.25
N LEU A 30 -42.93 -8.65 50.53
CA LEU A 30 -44.33 -8.69 50.07
C LEU A 30 -44.83 -7.25 49.82
N ALA A 31 -44.28 -6.59 48.80
CA ALA A 31 -44.97 -5.59 47.98
C ALA A 31 -44.12 -5.21 46.74
N GLU A 32 -43.47 -6.17 46.08
CA GLU A 32 -43.11 -5.94 44.68
C GLU A 32 -44.37 -6.17 43.87
N SER A 33 -45.00 -5.05 43.51
CA SER A 33 -46.00 -4.98 42.46
C SER A 33 -45.54 -5.84 41.29
N SER A 34 -46.36 -6.85 40.97
CA SER A 34 -46.34 -7.54 39.71
C SER A 34 -46.45 -6.51 38.59
N ARG A 35 -45.31 -6.02 38.09
CA ARG A 35 -45.26 -5.42 36.76
C ARG A 35 -45.56 -6.55 35.80
N VAL A 36 -46.83 -6.67 35.44
CA VAL A 36 -47.27 -7.38 34.25
C VAL A 36 -46.47 -6.77 33.10
N TYR A 37 -45.41 -7.44 32.65
CA TYR A 37 -44.79 -7.11 31.37
C TYR A 37 -45.86 -7.41 30.33
N ALA A 38 -46.49 -6.35 29.80
CA ALA A 38 -47.36 -6.48 28.64
C ALA A 38 -46.57 -7.21 27.55
N ALA A 39 -47.21 -8.19 26.90
CA ALA A 39 -46.62 -8.85 25.74
C ALA A 39 -46.20 -7.77 24.73
N PRO A 40 -45.02 -7.89 24.08
CA PRO A 40 -44.60 -6.90 23.11
C PRO A 40 -45.67 -6.78 22.00
N PRO A 41 -45.94 -5.57 21.49
CA PRO A 41 -46.89 -5.40 20.40
C PRO A 41 -46.58 -6.30 19.22
N ALA A 42 -47.62 -6.75 18.52
CA ALA A 42 -47.47 -7.50 17.29
C ALA A 42 -46.65 -6.69 16.26
N PRO A 43 -45.68 -7.31 15.56
CA PRO A 43 -44.89 -6.62 14.55
C PRO A 43 -45.75 -6.12 13.38
N ILE A 44 -45.48 -4.89 12.94
CA ILE A 44 -46.07 -4.28 11.75
C ILE A 44 -45.39 -4.87 10.52
N GLN A 45 -46.18 -5.44 9.61
CA GLN A 45 -45.69 -6.12 8.41
C GLN A 45 -45.71 -5.19 7.20
N VAL A 46 -44.62 -5.22 6.44
CA VAL A 46 -44.46 -4.48 5.18
C VAL A 46 -44.04 -5.47 4.09
N SER A 47 -44.63 -5.37 2.91
CA SER A 47 -44.31 -6.21 1.75
C SER A 47 -44.36 -5.40 0.46
N PRO A 48 -43.49 -5.65 -0.55
CA PRO A 48 -43.59 -4.97 -1.84
C PRO A 48 -44.94 -5.23 -2.55
N SER A 49 -45.59 -6.36 -2.24
CA SER A 49 -46.93 -6.74 -2.73
C SER A 49 -48.07 -6.32 -1.79
N GLY A 50 -47.77 -5.60 -0.70
CA GLY A 50 -48.75 -5.15 0.30
C GLY A 50 -49.65 -4.02 -0.20
N ASN A 51 -50.51 -3.52 0.69
CA ASN A 51 -51.41 -2.40 0.44
C ASN A 51 -51.50 -1.47 1.66
N ASP A 52 -51.31 -0.17 1.46
CA ASP A 52 -51.33 0.84 2.54
C ASP A 52 -52.71 1.09 3.15
N SER A 53 -53.78 0.61 2.51
CA SER A 53 -55.12 0.52 3.10
C SER A 53 -55.31 -0.70 4.01
N GLY A 54 -54.29 -1.56 4.15
CA GLY A 54 -54.29 -2.70 5.06
C GLY A 54 -54.22 -2.28 6.53
N ASP A 55 -54.07 -3.27 7.41
CA ASP A 55 -53.92 -3.05 8.86
C ASP A 55 -52.49 -3.30 9.36
N GLY A 56 -51.57 -3.72 8.48
CA GLY A 56 -50.18 -4.01 8.84
C GLY A 56 -49.99 -5.40 9.47
N SER A 57 -50.99 -6.27 9.40
CA SER A 57 -50.86 -7.69 9.78
C SER A 57 -50.16 -8.50 8.69
N VAL A 58 -49.78 -9.75 9.01
CA VAL A 58 -49.21 -10.69 8.03
C VAL A 58 -50.18 -10.93 6.86
N ALA A 59 -51.49 -10.92 7.12
CA ALA A 59 -52.51 -11.16 6.09
C ALA A 59 -52.76 -9.93 5.21
N LYS A 60 -52.59 -8.72 5.76
CA LYS A 60 -52.80 -7.43 5.07
C LYS A 60 -51.64 -6.47 5.35
N PRO A 61 -50.42 -6.81 4.90
CA PRO A 61 -49.24 -6.01 5.17
C PRO A 61 -49.32 -4.66 4.45
N PHE A 62 -48.69 -3.65 5.03
CA PHE A 62 -48.53 -2.36 4.36
C PHE A 62 -47.60 -2.51 3.15
N ARG A 63 -47.71 -1.59 2.19
CA ARG A 63 -46.83 -1.51 1.03
C ARG A 63 -45.61 -0.63 1.30
N THR A 64 -45.81 0.48 2.01
CA THR A 64 -44.79 1.51 2.20
C THR A 64 -44.29 1.62 3.62
N LEU A 65 -43.03 2.04 3.76
CA LEU A 65 -42.42 2.32 5.06
C LEU A 65 -43.06 3.54 5.74
N GLN A 66 -43.54 4.52 4.97
CA GLN A 66 -44.22 5.70 5.51
C GLN A 66 -45.52 5.32 6.20
N ARG A 67 -46.30 4.40 5.61
CA ARG A 67 -47.53 3.91 6.25
C ARG A 67 -47.22 3.11 7.51
N ALA A 68 -46.19 2.27 7.47
CA ALA A 68 -45.73 1.48 8.60
C ALA A 68 -45.22 2.37 9.75
N GLN A 69 -44.48 3.44 9.44
CA GLN A 69 -44.04 4.43 10.42
C GLN A 69 -45.21 5.10 11.14
N VAL A 70 -46.25 5.51 10.40
CA VAL A 70 -47.46 6.10 11.01
C VAL A 70 -48.12 5.11 11.98
N ALA A 71 -48.21 3.83 11.61
CA ALA A 71 -48.74 2.80 12.51
C ALA A 71 -47.83 2.56 13.73
N ALA A 72 -46.50 2.55 13.53
CA ALA A 72 -45.54 2.40 14.62
C ALA A 72 -45.67 3.53 15.65
N ARG A 73 -45.80 4.78 15.19
CA ARG A 73 -46.04 5.95 16.06
C ARG A 73 -47.35 5.84 16.86
N GLN A 74 -48.40 5.27 16.27
CA GLN A 74 -49.67 5.05 16.96
C GLN A 74 -49.54 4.01 18.08
N VAL A 75 -48.69 2.99 17.90
CA VAL A 75 -48.38 1.99 18.94
C VAL A 75 -47.54 2.63 20.04
N LEU A 76 -46.46 3.33 19.68
CA LEU A 76 -45.56 3.99 20.64
C LEU A 76 -46.27 5.06 21.48
N ALA A 77 -47.21 5.81 20.90
CA ALA A 77 -48.00 6.81 21.62
C ALA A 77 -48.89 6.23 22.73
N LYS A 78 -49.13 4.91 22.76
CA LYS A 78 -49.88 4.22 23.83
C LYS A 78 -49.02 3.82 25.03
N GLY A 79 -47.72 4.12 25.01
CA GLY A 79 -46.79 3.78 26.08
C GLY A 79 -46.32 2.32 26.06
N GLU A 80 -46.46 1.63 24.93
CA GLU A 80 -46.00 0.25 24.75
C GLU A 80 -44.46 0.18 24.64
N ALA A 81 -43.86 -0.90 25.13
CA ALA A 81 -42.40 -1.08 25.17
C ALA A 81 -41.82 -1.43 23.79
N GLY A 82 -41.70 -0.43 22.91
CA GLY A 82 -41.12 -0.55 21.56
C GLY A 82 -42.06 -1.21 20.55
N VAL A 83 -41.70 -1.15 19.25
CA VAL A 83 -42.49 -1.75 18.16
C VAL A 83 -41.58 -2.21 17.02
N ALA A 84 -41.84 -3.40 16.46
CA ALA A 84 -41.10 -3.91 15.31
C ALA A 84 -41.86 -3.62 13.99
N VAL A 85 -41.12 -3.21 12.97
CA VAL A 85 -41.53 -3.10 11.57
C VAL A 85 -40.73 -4.13 10.78
N GLU A 86 -41.43 -5.15 10.27
CA GLU A 86 -40.86 -6.28 9.56
C GLU A 86 -41.07 -6.14 8.06
N LEU A 87 -39.97 -6.13 7.33
CA LEU A 87 -39.96 -6.00 5.89
C LEU A 87 -39.75 -7.38 5.27
N ALA A 88 -40.72 -7.82 4.46
CA ALA A 88 -40.55 -8.96 3.56
C ALA A 88 -39.41 -8.73 2.56
N ALA A 89 -38.89 -9.80 1.96
CA ALA A 89 -37.90 -9.72 0.90
C ALA A 89 -38.39 -8.85 -0.28
N GLY A 90 -37.49 -8.03 -0.81
CA GLY A 90 -37.71 -7.19 -1.99
C GLY A 90 -37.36 -5.72 -1.80
N GLY A 91 -37.67 -4.92 -2.83
CA GLY A 91 -37.28 -3.51 -2.91
C GLY A 91 -38.37 -2.54 -2.46
N TYR A 92 -38.01 -1.65 -1.53
CA TYR A 92 -38.81 -0.56 -0.98
C TYR A 92 -38.21 0.77 -1.42
N ARG A 93 -38.73 1.30 -2.52
CA ARG A 93 -38.26 2.57 -3.09
C ARG A 93 -38.80 3.74 -2.29
N LEU A 94 -37.90 4.64 -1.92
CA LEU A 94 -38.23 5.86 -1.18
C LEU A 94 -38.22 7.06 -2.14
N ASP A 95 -39.35 7.72 -2.28
CA ASP A 95 -39.51 8.98 -3.02
C ASP A 95 -39.03 10.20 -2.20
N LYS A 96 -38.94 10.03 -0.88
CA LYS A 96 -38.39 10.98 0.10
C LYS A 96 -37.72 10.23 1.25
N PRO A 97 -36.79 10.86 1.99
CA PRO A 97 -36.11 10.22 3.12
C PRO A 97 -37.09 9.66 4.16
N LEU A 98 -36.77 8.50 4.74
CA LEU A 98 -37.47 8.00 5.93
C LEU A 98 -36.94 8.76 7.16
N THR A 99 -37.69 9.79 7.58
CA THR A 99 -37.31 10.64 8.73
C THR A 99 -37.91 10.11 10.02
N LEU A 100 -37.05 9.53 10.87
CA LEU A 100 -37.36 9.02 12.20
C LEU A 100 -37.09 10.12 13.26
N THR A 101 -38.11 10.48 14.02
CA THR A 101 -38.08 11.53 15.05
C THR A 101 -38.28 10.94 16.43
N ASN A 102 -38.36 11.78 17.48
CA ASN A 102 -38.67 11.35 18.85
C ASN A 102 -39.95 10.49 18.93
N ALA A 103 -40.90 10.66 18.02
CA ALA A 103 -42.13 9.85 17.95
C ALA A 103 -41.88 8.38 17.55
N ASP A 104 -40.70 8.08 17.00
CA ASP A 104 -40.29 6.76 16.54
C ASP A 104 -39.33 6.06 17.52
N SER A 105 -38.97 6.72 18.63
CA SER A 105 -38.01 6.19 19.61
C SER A 105 -38.45 4.82 20.15
N GLY A 106 -37.53 3.85 20.18
CA GLY A 106 -37.80 2.47 20.59
C GLY A 106 -38.29 1.54 19.47
N SER A 107 -38.39 2.01 18.22
CA SER A 107 -38.79 1.16 17.08
C SER A 107 -37.64 0.30 16.52
N VAL A 108 -37.98 -0.80 15.87
CA VAL A 108 -37.04 -1.70 15.19
C VAL A 108 -37.48 -1.92 13.76
N TYR A 109 -36.66 -1.59 12.77
CA TYR A 109 -36.91 -1.90 11.37
C TYR A 109 -36.01 -3.06 10.96
N ARG A 110 -36.60 -4.20 10.57
CA ARG A 110 -35.84 -5.43 10.30
C ARG A 110 -36.25 -6.14 9.04
N SER A 111 -35.28 -6.74 8.35
CA SER A 111 -35.54 -7.71 7.29
C SER A 111 -36.10 -8.99 7.91
N ARG A 112 -37.32 -9.37 7.53
CA ARG A 112 -38.00 -10.57 8.05
C ARG A 112 -37.43 -11.86 7.47
N ASP A 113 -37.07 -11.83 6.21
CA ASP A 113 -36.76 -13.04 5.42
C ASP A 113 -35.24 -13.33 5.36
N GLY A 114 -34.45 -12.72 6.26
CA GLY A 114 -33.00 -12.91 6.39
C GLY A 114 -32.17 -11.66 6.09
N ILE A 115 -30.89 -11.69 6.45
CA ILE A 115 -29.94 -10.58 6.22
C ILE A 115 -29.83 -10.30 4.72
N GLY A 116 -29.90 -9.02 4.36
CA GLY A 116 -29.71 -8.55 3.00
C GLY A 116 -30.89 -8.87 2.04
N LYS A 117 -32.07 -9.22 2.56
CA LYS A 117 -33.24 -9.57 1.71
C LYS A 117 -34.23 -8.43 1.50
N ALA A 118 -34.32 -7.48 2.42
CA ALA A 118 -35.14 -6.28 2.28
C ALA A 118 -34.26 -5.07 1.91
N HIS A 119 -34.57 -4.42 0.79
CA HIS A 119 -33.78 -3.34 0.21
C HIS A 119 -34.52 -2.02 0.32
N LEU A 120 -33.97 -1.05 1.06
CA LEU A 120 -34.38 0.35 1.00
C LEU A 120 -33.59 1.00 -0.13
N VAL A 121 -34.30 1.50 -1.14
CA VAL A 121 -33.70 1.97 -2.39
C VAL A 121 -34.04 3.44 -2.60
N GLY A 122 -33.02 4.30 -2.70
CA GLY A 122 -33.19 5.75 -2.87
C GLY A 122 -33.30 6.19 -4.33
N SER A 123 -33.56 5.26 -5.25
CA SER A 123 -33.59 5.46 -6.69
C SER A 123 -34.87 4.93 -7.35
N ALA A 124 -35.16 5.45 -8.54
CA ALA A 124 -36.28 5.06 -9.39
C ALA A 124 -35.78 4.52 -10.74
N PRO A 125 -36.41 3.45 -11.28
CA PRO A 125 -36.10 2.94 -12.62
C PRO A 125 -36.37 3.98 -13.71
N ILE A 126 -35.60 3.89 -14.79
CA ILE A 126 -35.76 4.69 -15.99
C ILE A 126 -36.11 3.76 -17.14
N LEU A 127 -37.24 4.03 -17.80
CA LEU A 127 -37.79 3.22 -18.89
C LEU A 127 -38.09 4.09 -20.11
N GLY A 128 -38.24 3.46 -21.27
CA GLY A 128 -38.57 4.13 -22.53
C GLY A 128 -37.33 4.59 -23.29
N TRP A 129 -36.22 3.85 -23.15
CA TRP A 129 -34.97 4.15 -23.82
C TRP A 129 -35.09 4.00 -25.34
N GLN A 130 -34.44 4.92 -26.06
CA GLN A 130 -34.38 4.94 -27.52
C GLN A 130 -32.93 4.94 -27.98
N VAL A 131 -32.67 4.29 -29.11
CA VAL A 131 -31.34 4.29 -29.73
C VAL A 131 -30.94 5.73 -30.07
N HIS A 132 -29.71 6.12 -29.73
CA HIS A 132 -29.13 7.39 -30.14
C HIS A 132 -28.03 7.21 -31.18
N ARG A 133 -26.84 6.73 -30.79
CA ARG A 133 -25.68 6.47 -31.67
C ARG A 133 -24.65 5.58 -30.98
N ASP A 134 -23.85 4.80 -31.71
CA ASP A 134 -22.61 4.15 -31.19
C ASP A 134 -22.75 3.39 -29.84
N GLY A 135 -23.90 2.74 -29.64
CA GLY A 135 -24.25 2.04 -28.39
C GLY A 135 -24.75 2.96 -27.25
N VAL A 136 -24.80 4.26 -27.47
CA VAL A 136 -25.47 5.27 -26.62
C VAL A 136 -26.97 5.24 -26.88
N TRP A 137 -27.72 5.29 -25.80
CA TRP A 137 -29.17 5.39 -25.75
C TRP A 137 -29.58 6.70 -25.10
N LYS A 138 -30.82 7.14 -25.36
CA LYS A 138 -31.38 8.33 -24.75
C LYS A 138 -32.79 8.11 -24.23
N VAL A 139 -33.20 8.92 -23.27
CA VAL A 139 -34.55 8.92 -22.69
C VAL A 139 -34.89 10.32 -22.17
N GLY A 140 -36.14 10.75 -22.37
CA GLY A 140 -36.63 12.01 -21.82
C GLY A 140 -36.80 11.93 -20.30
N LEU A 141 -36.47 13.02 -19.62
CA LEU A 141 -36.64 13.22 -18.19
C LEU A 141 -37.81 14.19 -17.94
N PRO A 142 -38.43 14.16 -16.75
CA PRO A 142 -39.29 15.24 -16.31
C PRO A 142 -38.52 16.57 -16.23
N GLU A 143 -39.19 17.68 -16.51
CA GLU A 143 -38.62 19.03 -16.52
C GLU A 143 -37.87 19.34 -15.21
N GLY A 144 -36.62 19.80 -15.34
CA GLY A 144 -35.80 20.29 -14.23
C GLY A 144 -35.21 19.21 -13.31
N VAL A 145 -35.27 17.94 -13.71
CA VAL A 145 -34.65 16.84 -12.96
C VAL A 145 -33.13 16.85 -13.12
N VAL A 146 -32.42 17.01 -12.00
CA VAL A 146 -30.95 16.96 -11.96
C VAL A 146 -30.49 15.86 -11.01
N PHE A 147 -29.53 15.05 -11.45
CA PHE A 147 -28.84 14.06 -10.63
C PHE A 147 -27.38 13.89 -11.07
N HIS A 148 -26.54 13.31 -10.21
CA HIS A 148 -25.10 13.18 -10.44
C HIS A 148 -24.56 11.77 -10.26
N THR A 149 -25.38 10.81 -9.83
CA THR A 149 -25.10 9.37 -9.91
C THR A 149 -26.18 8.64 -10.70
N LEU A 150 -25.81 7.54 -11.35
CA LEU A 150 -26.68 6.65 -12.12
C LEU A 150 -26.26 5.22 -11.78
N TYR A 151 -27.20 4.27 -11.77
CA TYR A 151 -26.88 2.87 -11.48
C TYR A 151 -27.45 1.94 -12.55
N GLU A 152 -26.70 0.91 -12.92
CA GLU A 152 -27.12 -0.18 -13.79
C GLU A 152 -26.92 -1.48 -13.01
N ASN A 153 -28.00 -2.23 -12.77
CA ASN A 153 -27.95 -3.46 -11.95
C ASN A 153 -27.22 -3.29 -10.60
N GLY A 154 -27.38 -2.12 -9.97
CA GLY A 154 -26.72 -1.78 -8.71
C GLY A 154 -25.21 -1.47 -8.84
N ALA A 155 -24.65 -1.34 -10.04
CA ALA A 155 -23.31 -0.82 -10.27
C ALA A 155 -23.38 0.67 -10.66
N ARG A 156 -22.53 1.51 -10.04
CA ARG A 156 -22.50 2.95 -10.30
C ARG A 156 -21.94 3.26 -11.70
N GLY A 157 -22.76 3.88 -12.54
CA GLY A 157 -22.35 4.58 -13.76
C GLY A 157 -21.61 5.88 -13.45
N ARG A 158 -20.93 6.44 -14.45
CA ARG A 158 -20.06 7.61 -14.28
C ARG A 158 -20.46 8.71 -15.25
N LYS A 159 -20.28 9.96 -14.86
CA LYS A 159 -20.40 11.05 -15.82
C LYS A 159 -19.39 10.85 -16.94
N ALA A 160 -19.84 11.07 -18.17
CA ALA A 160 -18.99 11.07 -19.37
C ALA A 160 -17.80 12.00 -19.15
N ARG A 161 -16.59 11.50 -19.45
CA ARG A 161 -15.35 12.21 -19.11
C ARG A 161 -14.25 12.03 -20.13
N PHE A 162 -13.38 13.04 -20.21
CA PHE A 162 -12.16 12.98 -20.99
C PHE A 162 -10.91 13.20 -20.11
N PRO A 163 -9.89 12.34 -20.20
CA PRO A 163 -9.90 11.05 -20.90
C PRO A 163 -10.84 10.06 -20.18
N ASN A 164 -11.21 9.01 -20.91
CA ASN A 164 -11.90 7.86 -20.35
C ASN A 164 -11.18 7.30 -19.13
N ARG A 165 -11.98 6.80 -18.17
CA ARG A 165 -11.41 6.15 -16.98
C ARG A 165 -10.69 4.87 -17.40
N GLU A 166 -9.47 4.70 -16.91
CA GLU A 166 -8.71 3.44 -17.02
C GLU A 166 -8.83 2.71 -15.68
N PHE A 167 -9.41 1.50 -15.72
CA PHE A 167 -9.52 0.68 -14.52
C PHE A 167 -8.20 -0.04 -14.27
N LEU A 168 -7.58 0.24 -13.13
CA LEU A 168 -6.38 -0.44 -12.67
C LEU A 168 -6.78 -1.38 -11.53
N PRO A 169 -6.69 -2.72 -11.68
CA PRO A 169 -7.10 -3.68 -10.66
C PRO A 169 -6.41 -3.50 -9.30
N ALA A 170 -5.17 -2.98 -9.30
CA ALA A 170 -4.44 -2.65 -8.07
C ALA A 170 -4.97 -1.40 -7.34
N PHE A 171 -5.74 -0.54 -8.02
CA PHE A 171 -6.25 0.74 -7.53
C PHE A 171 -7.75 0.92 -7.86
N PRO A 172 -8.63 0.02 -7.38
CA PRO A 172 -10.05 -0.02 -7.77
C PRO A 172 -10.83 1.28 -7.48
N SER A 173 -10.43 2.06 -6.48
CA SER A 173 -11.07 3.32 -6.08
C SER A 173 -10.50 4.54 -6.79
N ALA A 174 -9.36 4.42 -7.47
CA ALA A 174 -8.76 5.54 -8.19
C ALA A 174 -9.58 5.94 -9.43
N ARG A 175 -9.60 7.25 -9.71
CA ARG A 175 -10.35 7.84 -10.84
C ARG A 175 -9.49 8.06 -12.10
N GLY A 176 -8.23 7.59 -12.18
CA GLY A 176 -7.39 7.76 -13.39
C GLY A 176 -8.04 7.21 -14.69
N ARG A 177 -7.55 7.46 -15.90
CA ARG A 177 -6.41 8.25 -16.40
C ARG A 177 -6.57 9.76 -16.17
N TYR A 178 -5.47 10.50 -16.15
CA TYR A 178 -5.44 11.95 -15.94
C TYR A 178 -4.63 12.63 -17.06
N LEU A 179 -5.07 13.82 -17.47
CA LEU A 179 -4.24 14.81 -18.16
C LEU A 179 -3.33 15.50 -17.16
N VAL A 180 -2.27 16.15 -17.67
CA VAL A 180 -1.32 16.92 -16.86
C VAL A 180 -1.14 18.31 -17.45
N THR A 181 -0.98 19.32 -16.58
CA THR A 181 -0.75 20.70 -17.01
C THR A 181 0.72 20.95 -17.36
N GLU A 182 0.98 21.84 -18.32
CA GLU A 182 2.32 22.42 -18.54
C GLU A 182 2.54 23.62 -17.61
N ASP A 183 1.55 24.51 -17.51
CA ASP A 183 1.55 25.69 -16.65
C ASP A 183 0.12 26.08 -16.25
N GLY A 184 -0.01 27.10 -15.39
CA GLY A 184 -1.31 27.65 -15.06
C GLY A 184 -1.27 28.83 -14.11
N THR A 185 -2.44 29.10 -13.54
CA THR A 185 -2.66 30.28 -12.69
C THR A 185 -1.71 30.29 -11.48
N PRO A 186 -1.00 31.40 -11.23
CA PRO A 186 -0.14 31.52 -10.05
C PRO A 186 -0.89 31.36 -8.72
N LYS A 187 -0.13 31.02 -7.66
CA LYS A 187 -0.63 30.94 -6.29
C LYS A 187 -1.17 32.28 -5.81
N ARG A 188 -2.21 32.24 -4.95
CA ARG A 188 -2.87 33.43 -4.41
C ARG A 188 -1.94 34.37 -3.64
N TYR A 189 -0.89 33.81 -3.04
CA TYR A 189 0.18 34.54 -2.35
C TYR A 189 1.51 33.96 -2.81
N ASN A 190 2.39 34.78 -3.40
CA ASN A 190 3.80 34.42 -3.56
C ASN A 190 4.57 34.77 -2.26
N LYS A 191 5.81 34.30 -2.13
CA LYS A 191 6.66 34.62 -0.95
C LYS A 191 6.89 36.13 -0.75
N ALA A 192 6.63 36.94 -1.78
CA ALA A 192 6.73 38.39 -1.77
C ALA A 192 5.43 39.10 -1.32
N GLY A 193 4.35 38.35 -1.02
CA GLY A 193 3.08 38.91 -0.51
C GLY A 193 2.21 39.59 -1.56
N GLU A 194 2.50 39.42 -2.84
CA GLU A 194 1.74 40.08 -3.92
C GLU A 194 0.32 39.49 -4.03
N PRO A 195 -0.69 40.34 -4.30
CA PRO A 195 -2.05 39.89 -4.50
C PRO A 195 -2.18 39.08 -5.80
N ALA A 196 -2.90 37.96 -5.73
CA ALA A 196 -3.22 37.14 -6.88
C ALA A 196 -3.82 37.95 -8.06
N PRO A 197 -3.59 37.54 -9.31
CA PRO A 197 -4.31 38.07 -10.45
C PRO A 197 -5.83 37.97 -10.21
N LYS A 198 -6.53 39.10 -10.33
CA LYS A 198 -8.00 39.15 -10.31
C LYS A 198 -8.50 38.71 -11.69
N GLY A 199 -8.68 37.41 -11.88
CA GLY A 199 -9.16 36.85 -13.15
C GLY A 199 -9.61 35.39 -13.01
N PRO A 200 -10.22 34.80 -14.06
CA PRO A 200 -10.53 33.38 -14.08
C PRO A 200 -9.26 32.53 -13.96
N GLY A 201 -9.42 31.31 -13.48
CA GLY A 201 -8.35 30.33 -13.51
C GLY A 201 -8.06 29.92 -14.94
N TRP A 202 -6.81 29.60 -15.23
CA TRP A 202 -6.34 29.05 -16.48
C TRP A 202 -5.24 28.02 -16.26
N LEU A 203 -5.11 27.12 -17.23
CA LEU A 203 -4.03 26.15 -17.36
C LEU A 203 -3.65 25.97 -18.83
N THR A 204 -2.43 25.49 -19.09
CA THR A 204 -2.00 25.00 -20.40
C THR A 204 -1.75 23.50 -20.35
N TYR A 205 -1.84 22.83 -21.50
CA TYR A 205 -1.70 21.38 -21.63
C TYR A 205 -0.78 20.98 -22.80
N PRO A 206 -0.14 19.79 -22.74
CA PRO A 206 0.73 19.30 -23.80
C PRO A 206 0.01 19.06 -25.12
N ALA A 207 0.76 19.10 -26.23
CA ALA A 207 0.21 18.84 -27.57
C ALA A 207 -0.15 17.37 -27.84
N ASP A 208 0.45 16.44 -27.10
CA ASP A 208 0.34 14.99 -27.37
C ASP A 208 -0.99 14.38 -26.95
N ASP A 209 -1.78 15.07 -26.11
CA ASP A 209 -3.04 14.57 -25.55
C ASP A 209 -4.03 15.73 -25.30
N PRO A 210 -4.44 16.47 -26.35
CA PRO A 210 -5.25 17.67 -26.20
C PRO A 210 -6.69 17.31 -25.78
N PRO A 211 -7.32 18.09 -24.87
CA PRO A 211 -8.75 17.99 -24.65
C PRO A 211 -9.54 18.24 -25.94
N PRO A 212 -10.62 17.48 -26.20
CA PRO A 212 -11.46 17.71 -27.37
C PRO A 212 -12.23 19.04 -27.24
N ALA A 213 -12.76 19.51 -28.37
CA ALA A 213 -13.66 20.67 -28.40
C ALA A 213 -14.95 20.37 -27.62
N LEU A 214 -15.42 21.36 -26.86
CA LEU A 214 -16.62 21.22 -26.04
C LEU A 214 -17.88 21.25 -26.91
N SER A 215 -18.87 20.42 -26.57
CA SER A 215 -20.18 20.44 -27.25
C SER A 215 -21.18 21.41 -26.60
N GLY A 216 -20.91 21.86 -25.37
CA GLY A 216 -21.76 22.79 -24.63
C GLY A 216 -21.01 23.58 -23.57
N THR A 217 -21.76 24.22 -22.66
CA THR A 217 -21.16 25.08 -21.61
C THR A 217 -21.08 24.40 -20.24
N LYS A 218 -21.58 23.17 -20.09
CA LYS A 218 -21.74 22.48 -18.79
C LYS A 218 -20.45 21.87 -18.25
N THR A 219 -19.47 21.61 -19.12
CA THR A 219 -18.24 20.87 -18.83
C THR A 219 -17.58 21.30 -17.52
N LYS A 220 -17.17 20.31 -16.72
CA LYS A 220 -16.47 20.53 -15.46
C LYS A 220 -15.02 20.07 -15.55
N LEU A 221 -14.14 20.88 -15.00
CA LEU A 221 -12.73 20.57 -14.75
C LEU A 221 -12.58 20.03 -13.34
N LEU A 222 -12.02 18.82 -13.20
CA LEU A 222 -11.55 18.29 -11.93
C LEU A 222 -10.03 18.35 -11.93
N ILE A 223 -9.45 19.08 -10.97
CA ILE A 223 -8.01 19.36 -10.95
C ILE A 223 -7.41 19.27 -9.55
N PHE A 224 -6.24 18.64 -9.45
CA PHE A 224 -5.37 18.70 -8.29
C PHE A 224 -4.54 19.99 -8.32
N THR A 225 -5.02 21.04 -7.64
CA THR A 225 -4.37 22.37 -7.65
C THR A 225 -3.03 22.33 -6.91
N GLY A 226 -2.04 23.13 -7.33
CA GLY A 226 -0.71 23.17 -6.71
C GLY A 226 0.43 22.50 -7.47
N GLY A 227 0.12 21.88 -8.62
CA GLY A 227 1.11 21.11 -9.40
C GLY A 227 1.29 19.74 -8.79
N LYS A 228 2.45 19.49 -8.17
CA LYS A 228 2.77 18.24 -7.45
C LYS A 228 1.96 17.97 -6.17
N CYS A 229 0.95 18.79 -5.84
CA CYS A 229 0.16 18.65 -4.61
C CYS A 229 -1.12 17.85 -4.88
N ASP A 230 -1.04 16.53 -4.74
CA ASP A 230 -2.09 15.58 -5.10
C ASP A 230 -3.08 15.31 -3.95
N TRP A 231 -3.13 16.19 -2.96
CA TRP A 231 -4.02 16.06 -1.80
C TRP A 231 -5.33 16.84 -1.92
N ASN A 232 -5.34 17.88 -2.77
CA ASN A 232 -6.45 18.81 -2.92
C ASN A 232 -7.01 18.79 -4.35
N ARG A 233 -8.12 18.07 -4.59
CA ARG A 233 -8.85 18.11 -5.87
C ARG A 233 -10.04 19.04 -5.81
N SER A 234 -10.10 20.01 -6.70
CA SER A 234 -11.24 20.92 -6.83
C SER A 234 -11.99 20.68 -8.14
N MET A 235 -13.26 21.05 -8.17
CA MET A 235 -14.10 21.02 -9.36
C MET A 235 -14.47 22.46 -9.76
N TYR A 236 -14.31 22.82 -11.03
CA TYR A 236 -14.63 24.13 -11.60
C TYR A 236 -15.40 24.01 -12.90
N LYS A 237 -16.27 24.97 -13.22
CA LYS A 237 -16.90 25.07 -14.54
C LYS A 237 -15.87 25.54 -15.57
N VAL A 238 -15.75 24.84 -16.70
CA VAL A 238 -14.91 25.27 -17.83
C VAL A 238 -15.59 26.45 -18.54
N GLN A 239 -14.80 27.45 -18.94
CA GLN A 239 -15.28 28.62 -19.66
C GLN A 239 -14.91 28.57 -21.14
N SER A 240 -13.69 28.16 -21.46
CA SER A 240 -13.23 28.00 -22.84
C SER A 240 -12.01 27.08 -22.93
N ILE A 241 -11.82 26.50 -24.12
CA ILE A 241 -10.62 25.75 -24.52
C ILE A 241 -10.15 26.34 -25.85
N ASP A 242 -8.93 26.86 -25.88
CA ASP A 242 -8.24 27.31 -27.09
C ASP A 242 -7.23 26.22 -27.49
N PRO A 243 -7.49 25.46 -28.58
CA PRO A 243 -6.61 24.39 -29.03
C PRO A 243 -5.31 24.91 -29.67
N VAL A 244 -5.30 26.13 -30.22
CA VAL A 244 -4.12 26.72 -30.85
C VAL A 244 -3.15 27.21 -29.78
N ALA A 245 -3.66 27.92 -28.77
CA ALA A 245 -2.88 28.36 -27.62
C ALA A 245 -2.65 27.26 -26.57
N ARG A 246 -3.26 26.07 -26.75
CA ARG A 246 -3.30 24.96 -25.78
C ARG A 246 -3.66 25.41 -24.37
N LYS A 247 -4.71 26.23 -24.27
CA LYS A 247 -5.09 26.91 -23.03
C LYS A 247 -6.54 26.61 -22.66
N LEU A 248 -6.78 26.24 -21.41
CA LEU A 248 -8.10 26.06 -20.83
C LEU A 248 -8.34 27.13 -19.76
N VAL A 249 -9.49 27.79 -19.82
CA VAL A 249 -9.93 28.80 -18.86
C VAL A 249 -11.14 28.28 -18.07
N PHE A 250 -11.17 28.50 -16.76
CA PHE A 250 -12.19 27.98 -15.86
C PHE A 250 -12.58 28.96 -14.74
N GLY A 251 -13.80 28.81 -14.24
CA GLY A 251 -14.42 29.70 -13.25
C GLY A 251 -13.88 29.55 -11.84
N ALA A 252 -12.62 29.94 -11.60
CA ALA A 252 -12.04 30.08 -10.27
C ALA A 252 -11.89 31.55 -9.85
N ARG A 253 -12.14 31.86 -8.57
CA ARG A 253 -11.92 33.20 -8.00
C ARG A 253 -10.79 33.14 -6.96
N GLY A 254 -9.56 33.22 -7.44
CA GLY A 254 -8.35 33.06 -6.63
C GLY A 254 -8.07 31.60 -6.27
N LEU A 255 -6.83 31.15 -6.46
CA LEU A 255 -6.41 29.78 -6.17
C LEU A 255 -5.31 29.79 -5.12
N SER A 256 -5.62 29.38 -3.89
CA SER A 256 -4.66 29.35 -2.77
C SER A 256 -3.37 28.60 -3.13
N PHE A 257 -3.49 27.51 -3.90
CA PHE A 257 -2.37 26.69 -4.35
C PHE A 257 -1.98 26.91 -5.82
N GLY A 258 -2.70 27.75 -6.56
CA GLY A 258 -2.46 27.95 -8.00
C GLY A 258 -2.65 26.65 -8.82
N VAL A 259 -2.29 26.71 -10.09
CA VAL A 259 -2.11 25.56 -10.98
C VAL A 259 -0.65 25.56 -11.40
N GLY A 260 0.13 24.63 -10.87
CA GLY A 260 1.52 24.45 -11.29
C GLY A 260 1.63 23.43 -12.41
N ALA A 261 2.81 23.33 -13.01
CA ALA A 261 3.16 22.23 -13.92
C ALA A 261 2.87 20.87 -13.27
N ARG A 262 2.45 19.90 -14.11
CA ARG A 262 2.11 18.52 -13.76
C ARG A 262 0.91 18.36 -12.84
N ALA A 263 0.08 19.39 -12.66
CA ALA A 263 -1.19 19.24 -11.96
C ALA A 263 -2.05 18.23 -12.75
N ARG A 264 -2.55 17.20 -12.06
CA ARG A 264 -3.43 16.20 -12.67
C ARG A 264 -4.82 16.75 -12.83
N PHE A 265 -5.43 16.54 -13.98
CA PHE A 265 -6.82 16.92 -14.22
C PHE A 265 -7.55 16.01 -15.20
N PHE A 266 -8.86 16.11 -15.24
CA PHE A 266 -9.71 15.59 -16.31
C PHE A 266 -10.96 16.47 -16.46
N LEU A 267 -11.66 16.30 -17.57
CA LEU A 267 -12.91 16.97 -17.86
C LEU A 267 -14.07 15.97 -17.73
N GLU A 268 -15.22 16.40 -17.22
CA GLU A 268 -16.44 15.58 -17.17
C GLU A 268 -17.68 16.40 -17.50
N ASP A 269 -18.82 15.72 -17.66
CA ASP A 269 -20.16 16.32 -17.79
C ASP A 269 -20.38 17.04 -19.14
N ASP A 270 -19.93 16.43 -20.24
CA ASP A 270 -20.12 16.91 -21.62
C ASP A 270 -20.52 15.76 -22.56
N MET A 271 -21.46 16.01 -23.48
CA MET A 271 -21.96 15.00 -24.42
C MET A 271 -20.86 14.50 -25.38
N SER A 272 -19.88 15.34 -25.69
CA SER A 272 -18.75 14.96 -26.56
C SER A 272 -17.85 13.88 -25.96
N PHE A 273 -17.90 13.69 -24.63
CA PHE A 273 -17.08 12.69 -23.94
C PHE A 273 -17.80 11.34 -23.80
N LEU A 274 -19.08 11.24 -24.17
CA LEU A 274 -19.88 10.03 -23.96
C LEU A 274 -19.53 8.99 -25.03
N ASP A 275 -18.54 8.15 -24.74
CA ASP A 275 -18.05 7.15 -25.69
C ASP A 275 -17.65 5.81 -25.05
N ALA A 276 -17.55 5.70 -23.72
CA ALA A 276 -17.21 4.47 -23.01
C ALA A 276 -18.41 3.82 -22.30
N PRO A 277 -18.45 2.47 -22.18
CA PRO A 277 -19.48 1.78 -21.39
C PRO A 277 -19.53 2.25 -19.93
N GLY A 278 -20.73 2.42 -19.41
CA GLY A 278 -21.03 2.92 -18.07
C GLY A 278 -21.02 4.44 -17.94
N GLU A 279 -20.77 5.18 -19.01
CA GLU A 279 -20.83 6.64 -19.02
C GLU A 279 -22.23 7.18 -19.30
N PHE A 280 -22.60 8.27 -18.63
CA PHE A 280 -23.86 8.99 -18.84
C PHE A 280 -23.65 10.52 -18.94
N PHE A 281 -24.59 11.18 -19.61
CA PHE A 281 -24.69 12.64 -19.71
C PHE A 281 -26.16 13.05 -19.54
N VAL A 282 -26.41 14.04 -18.68
CA VAL A 282 -27.75 14.64 -18.52
C VAL A 282 -27.72 16.00 -19.20
N ASP A 283 -28.50 16.14 -20.27
CA ASP A 283 -28.76 17.41 -20.93
C ASP A 283 -29.92 18.10 -20.20
N GLU A 284 -29.60 19.17 -19.48
CA GLU A 284 -30.57 19.95 -18.69
C GLU A 284 -31.32 20.96 -19.57
N ASP A 285 -30.83 21.27 -20.78
CA ASP A 285 -31.50 22.19 -21.71
C ASP A 285 -32.63 21.50 -22.47
N THR A 286 -32.51 20.17 -22.66
CA THR A 286 -33.48 19.33 -23.38
C THR A 286 -34.14 18.28 -22.49
N ASP A 287 -33.91 18.34 -21.17
CA ASP A 287 -34.34 17.35 -20.18
C ASP A 287 -34.13 15.90 -20.68
N THR A 288 -32.95 15.58 -21.19
CA THR A 288 -32.65 14.27 -21.81
C THR A 288 -31.46 13.60 -21.14
N LEU A 289 -31.62 12.34 -20.72
CA LEU A 289 -30.52 11.49 -20.28
C LEU A 289 -29.98 10.69 -21.45
N TYR A 290 -28.66 10.71 -21.62
CA TYR A 290 -27.90 9.86 -22.52
C TYR A 290 -27.05 8.88 -21.71
N TYR A 291 -27.02 7.62 -22.12
CA TYR A 291 -26.26 6.58 -21.42
C TYR A 291 -25.70 5.54 -22.39
N LYS A 292 -24.47 5.10 -22.16
CA LYS A 292 -23.88 3.95 -22.84
C LYS A 292 -23.83 2.77 -21.86
N PRO A 293 -24.74 1.78 -21.96
CA PRO A 293 -24.80 0.67 -21.00
C PRO A 293 -23.51 -0.17 -20.93
N VAL A 294 -23.26 -0.75 -19.76
CA VAL A 294 -22.21 -1.77 -19.58
C VAL A 294 -22.74 -3.15 -20.02
N GLY A 295 -23.97 -3.45 -19.64
CA GLY A 295 -24.69 -4.66 -20.00
C GLY A 295 -25.04 -4.71 -21.49
N LYS A 296 -25.22 -5.93 -22.00
CA LYS A 296 -25.66 -6.18 -23.36
C LYS A 296 -27.19 -6.19 -23.43
N GLY A 297 -27.77 -5.64 -24.50
CA GLY A 297 -29.21 -5.68 -24.76
C GLY A 297 -29.89 -4.31 -24.67
N HIS A 298 -31.22 -4.30 -24.62
CA HIS A 298 -32.01 -3.08 -24.52
C HIS A 298 -31.93 -2.49 -23.10
N PRO A 299 -31.70 -1.18 -22.90
CA PRO A 299 -31.54 -0.58 -21.57
C PRO A 299 -32.71 -0.78 -20.60
N ASP A 300 -33.94 -0.87 -21.10
CA ASP A 300 -35.14 -1.17 -20.28
C ASP A 300 -35.04 -2.52 -19.53
N GLN A 301 -34.13 -3.41 -19.95
CA GLN A 301 -33.90 -4.72 -19.32
C GLN A 301 -32.71 -4.72 -18.34
N LEU A 302 -32.00 -3.60 -18.20
CA LEU A 302 -30.76 -3.50 -17.43
C LEU A 302 -30.92 -2.84 -16.06
N ASN A 303 -32.18 -2.65 -15.62
CA ASN A 303 -32.51 -2.01 -14.33
C ASN A 303 -31.71 -0.72 -14.10
N ILE A 304 -31.76 0.19 -15.07
CA ILE A 304 -31.10 1.49 -14.95
C ILE A 304 -31.93 2.37 -14.03
N THR A 305 -31.31 2.87 -12.96
CA THR A 305 -31.98 3.70 -11.96
C THR A 305 -31.28 5.05 -11.79
N ARG A 306 -32.07 6.08 -11.52
CA ARG A 306 -31.59 7.39 -11.03
C ARG A 306 -31.98 7.60 -9.57
N PRO A 307 -31.10 8.17 -8.74
CA PRO A 307 -31.47 8.54 -7.39
C PRO A 307 -32.54 9.64 -7.40
N VAL A 308 -33.41 9.58 -6.39
CA VAL A 308 -34.47 10.56 -6.11
C VAL A 308 -34.30 11.18 -4.72
N VAL A 309 -33.38 10.66 -3.90
CA VAL A 309 -33.05 11.20 -2.58
C VAL A 309 -31.52 11.33 -2.39
N ASN A 310 -31.13 12.33 -1.58
CA ASN A 310 -29.75 12.51 -1.11
C ASN A 310 -29.51 11.84 0.25
N ARG A 311 -30.60 11.51 0.95
CA ARG A 311 -30.62 10.84 2.25
C ARG A 311 -31.66 9.74 2.24
N LEU A 312 -31.28 8.55 2.68
CA LEU A 312 -32.20 7.42 2.68
C LEU A 312 -32.96 7.32 4.01
N VAL A 313 -32.24 7.27 5.12
CA VAL A 313 -32.81 7.27 6.49
C VAL A 313 -32.23 8.42 7.30
N GLU A 314 -33.10 9.22 7.91
CA GLU A 314 -32.72 10.36 8.74
C GLU A 314 -33.21 10.20 10.18
N PHE A 315 -32.29 10.28 11.14
CA PHE A 315 -32.60 10.33 12.57
C PHE A 315 -32.50 11.77 13.04
N ARG A 316 -33.61 12.31 13.57
CA ARG A 316 -33.70 13.72 14.01
C ARG A 316 -34.39 13.84 15.36
N GLY A 317 -33.61 14.11 16.41
CA GLY A 317 -34.15 14.57 17.68
C GLY A 317 -34.60 16.02 17.62
N ALA A 318 -35.45 16.41 18.55
CA ALA A 318 -35.89 17.79 18.73
C ALA A 318 -34.74 18.70 19.22
N SER A 319 -33.86 18.18 20.06
CA SER A 319 -32.69 18.91 20.59
C SER A 319 -31.63 17.95 21.16
N HIS A 320 -30.47 18.49 21.57
CA HIS A 320 -29.42 17.69 22.22
C HIS A 320 -29.82 17.15 23.60
N THR A 321 -30.90 17.63 24.20
CA THR A 321 -31.45 17.12 25.46
C THR A 321 -32.72 16.28 25.25
N ASP A 322 -33.28 16.28 24.04
CA ASP A 322 -34.45 15.50 23.65
C ASP A 322 -34.15 14.77 22.34
N CYS A 323 -33.30 13.75 22.46
CA CYS A 323 -32.78 12.99 21.34
C CYS A 323 -33.80 11.94 20.85
N VAL A 324 -33.85 11.73 19.53
CA VAL A 324 -34.42 10.48 19.00
C VAL A 324 -33.55 9.31 19.49
N SER A 325 -34.17 8.25 20.01
CA SER A 325 -33.38 7.23 20.72
C SER A 325 -33.92 5.80 20.64
N GLY A 326 -33.02 4.84 20.86
CA GLY A 326 -33.37 3.43 20.98
C GLY A 326 -33.93 2.78 19.72
N ILE A 327 -33.66 3.34 18.55
CA ILE A 327 -34.10 2.79 17.27
C ILE A 327 -33.05 1.84 16.71
N ARG A 328 -33.50 0.73 16.11
CA ARG A 328 -32.62 -0.28 15.51
C ARG A 328 -32.95 -0.55 14.03
N LEU A 329 -31.93 -0.64 13.19
CA LEU A 329 -32.00 -1.14 11.81
C LEU A 329 -31.29 -2.50 11.75
N GLU A 330 -31.96 -3.55 11.27
CA GLU A 330 -31.44 -4.92 11.35
C GLU A 330 -31.57 -5.68 10.01
N GLY A 331 -30.45 -6.19 9.48
CA GLY A 331 -30.47 -7.09 8.32
C GLY A 331 -30.88 -6.44 7.00
N LEU A 332 -30.92 -5.11 6.90
CA LEU A 332 -31.41 -4.37 5.73
C LEU A 332 -30.29 -4.08 4.72
N VAL A 333 -30.64 -4.00 3.44
CA VAL A 333 -29.82 -3.32 2.43
C VAL A 333 -30.29 -1.86 2.31
N LEU A 334 -29.36 -0.91 2.39
CA LEU A 334 -29.62 0.51 2.19
C LEU A 334 -28.78 0.96 1.00
N GLU A 335 -29.43 1.38 -0.09
CA GLU A 335 -28.70 1.64 -1.33
C GLU A 335 -29.19 2.82 -2.15
N GLU A 336 -28.25 3.36 -2.93
CA GLU A 336 -28.45 4.33 -4.02
C GLU A 336 -28.99 5.70 -3.58
N THR A 337 -28.07 6.65 -3.38
CA THR A 337 -28.40 8.07 -3.13
C THR A 337 -27.58 8.95 -4.06
N ASP A 338 -28.08 10.17 -4.34
CA ASP A 338 -27.33 11.12 -5.15
C ASP A 338 -26.22 11.84 -4.36
N CYS A 339 -25.33 12.54 -5.06
CA CYS A 339 -24.28 13.35 -4.47
C CYS A 339 -24.62 14.85 -4.36
N LEU A 340 -25.90 15.21 -4.46
CA LEU A 340 -26.37 16.59 -4.32
C LEU A 340 -26.60 16.99 -2.84
N PRO A 341 -26.45 18.29 -2.50
CA PRO A 341 -25.80 19.33 -3.29
C PRO A 341 -24.27 19.14 -3.34
N HIS A 342 -23.63 19.50 -4.46
CA HIS A 342 -22.17 19.53 -4.52
C HIS A 342 -21.64 20.59 -3.55
N GLN A 343 -20.89 20.17 -2.53
CA GLN A 343 -20.28 21.04 -1.53
C GLN A 343 -18.77 21.23 -1.83
N PRO A 344 -18.18 22.41 -1.57
CA PRO A 344 -16.74 22.60 -1.74
C PRO A 344 -15.93 21.66 -0.82
N MET A 345 -14.67 21.39 -1.16
CA MET A 345 -13.75 20.46 -0.48
C MET A 345 -13.72 20.51 1.06
N TRP A 346 -13.93 21.69 1.67
CA TRP A 346 -13.91 21.89 3.13
C TRP A 346 -15.29 21.82 3.80
N ALA A 347 -16.33 21.64 3.00
CA ALA A 347 -17.70 21.54 3.45
C ALA A 347 -18.05 20.08 3.77
N TYR A 348 -17.33 19.55 4.77
CA TYR A 348 -17.90 18.74 5.85
C TYR A 348 -18.94 19.59 6.61
N SER A 349 -19.92 20.13 5.89
CA SER A 349 -20.91 21.05 6.43
C SER A 349 -21.98 20.32 7.22
N GLY A 350 -21.96 18.98 7.22
CA GLY A 350 -22.74 18.07 8.06
C GLY A 350 -24.24 18.19 7.85
N ALA A 351 -24.80 19.33 8.25
CA ALA A 351 -26.20 19.68 8.17
C ALA A 351 -26.79 19.64 6.75
N ARG A 352 -25.99 19.93 5.71
CA ARG A 352 -26.41 19.94 4.30
C ARG A 352 -25.88 18.74 3.49
N ASP A 353 -25.24 17.79 4.16
CA ASP A 353 -24.58 16.66 3.49
C ASP A 353 -25.58 15.55 3.10
N GLY A 354 -25.19 14.64 2.21
CA GLY A 354 -25.95 13.44 1.84
C GLY A 354 -25.40 12.20 2.52
N ALA A 355 -26.24 11.20 2.81
CA ALA A 355 -25.80 9.93 3.38
C ALA A 355 -26.83 8.82 3.18
N LEU A 356 -26.44 7.54 3.27
CA LEU A 356 -27.45 6.48 3.40
C LEU A 356 -28.14 6.60 4.76
N ILE A 357 -27.35 6.79 5.82
CA ILE A 357 -27.86 7.05 7.17
C ILE A 357 -27.32 8.40 7.64
N TRP A 358 -28.22 9.31 8.01
CA TRP A 358 -27.89 10.62 8.52
C TRP A 358 -28.47 10.82 9.92
N LEU A 359 -27.65 11.25 10.88
CA LEU A 359 -28.05 11.39 12.29
C LEU A 359 -27.73 12.79 12.84
N THR A 360 -28.68 13.37 13.56
CA THR A 360 -28.49 14.55 14.42
C THR A 360 -29.37 14.45 15.65
N ASP A 361 -28.84 14.91 16.77
CA ASP A 361 -29.55 14.95 18.04
C ASP A 361 -30.17 13.58 18.35
N ALA A 362 -29.33 12.55 18.28
CA ALA A 362 -29.72 11.14 18.40
C ALA A 362 -28.91 10.45 19.52
N ALA A 363 -29.51 9.45 20.17
CA ALA A 363 -28.84 8.66 21.20
C ALA A 363 -29.17 7.17 21.09
N GLY A 364 -28.20 6.28 21.24
CA GLY A 364 -28.46 4.83 21.30
C GLY A 364 -29.09 4.23 20.04
N ILE A 365 -28.74 4.72 18.85
CA ILE A 365 -29.17 4.14 17.57
C ILE A 365 -28.28 2.93 17.24
N ALA A 366 -28.90 1.82 16.82
CA ALA A 366 -28.16 0.64 16.39
C ALA A 366 -28.38 0.32 14.89
N VAL A 367 -27.30 0.04 14.19
CA VAL A 367 -27.30 -0.47 12.80
C VAL A 367 -26.59 -1.83 12.84
N HIS A 368 -27.35 -2.90 12.63
CA HIS A 368 -26.91 -4.27 12.89
C HIS A 368 -27.05 -5.11 11.62
N ASN A 369 -25.97 -5.77 11.20
CA ASN A 369 -25.96 -6.69 10.05
C ASN A 369 -26.56 -6.08 8.77
N CYS A 370 -26.33 -4.80 8.53
CA CYS A 370 -26.85 -4.11 7.35
C CYS A 370 -25.79 -3.99 6.24
N HIS A 371 -26.23 -3.96 4.99
CA HIS A 371 -25.38 -3.67 3.82
C HIS A 371 -25.69 -2.27 3.32
N LEU A 372 -24.74 -1.36 3.45
CA LEU A 372 -24.85 0.02 2.98
C LEU A 372 -24.01 0.16 1.72
N LYS A 373 -24.64 0.38 0.57
CA LYS A 373 -23.92 0.45 -0.71
C LYS A 373 -24.33 1.63 -1.56
N ASN A 374 -23.43 2.08 -2.44
CA ASN A 374 -23.76 3.02 -3.51
C ASN A 374 -24.19 4.43 -3.06
N SER A 375 -23.69 4.94 -1.94
CA SER A 375 -23.99 6.32 -1.51
C SER A 375 -23.32 7.37 -2.39
N GLY A 376 -24.06 8.38 -2.84
CA GLY A 376 -23.48 9.53 -3.54
C GLY A 376 -22.51 10.34 -2.67
N ARG A 377 -22.63 10.27 -1.33
CA ARG A 377 -21.67 10.88 -0.38
C ARG A 377 -21.30 9.91 0.74
N HIS A 378 -21.88 10.04 1.94
CA HIS A 378 -21.49 9.27 3.12
C HIS A 378 -22.26 7.95 3.25
N GLY A 379 -21.67 6.91 3.83
CA GLY A 379 -22.42 5.75 4.31
C GLY A 379 -23.26 6.14 5.51
N ILE A 380 -22.58 6.48 6.60
CA ILE A 380 -23.19 6.97 7.84
C ILE A 380 -22.58 8.33 8.21
N MET A 381 -23.43 9.33 8.41
CA MET A 381 -23.03 10.68 8.78
C MET A 381 -23.68 11.09 10.11
N MET A 382 -22.87 11.19 11.16
CA MET A 382 -23.28 11.68 12.48
C MET A 382 -22.88 13.16 12.61
N VAL A 383 -23.87 14.03 12.74
CA VAL A 383 -23.69 15.49 12.78
C VAL A 383 -24.17 16.08 14.10
N GLY A 384 -23.31 16.85 14.77
CA GLY A 384 -23.67 17.53 16.01
C GLY A 384 -23.75 16.59 17.20
N HIS A 385 -24.90 16.51 17.87
CA HIS A 385 -25.08 15.68 19.06
C HIS A 385 -25.47 14.25 18.67
N ASN A 386 -24.63 13.27 18.93
CA ASN A 386 -24.86 11.85 18.62
C ASN A 386 -24.11 10.99 19.65
N THR A 387 -24.84 10.27 20.50
CA THR A 387 -24.22 9.51 21.59
C THR A 387 -24.58 8.03 21.57
N ASP A 388 -23.63 7.20 21.99
CA ASP A 388 -23.84 5.79 22.33
C ASP A 388 -24.42 4.94 21.17
N HIS A 389 -24.13 5.29 19.92
CA HIS A 389 -24.55 4.51 18.76
C HIS A 389 -23.71 3.23 18.61
N LEU A 390 -24.32 2.20 18.01
CA LEU A 390 -23.64 0.95 17.66
C LEU A 390 -23.84 0.63 16.17
N VAL A 391 -22.76 0.61 15.41
CA VAL A 391 -22.72 0.06 14.05
C VAL A 391 -21.96 -1.26 14.12
N THR A 392 -22.62 -2.38 13.83
CA THR A 392 -22.00 -3.70 13.97
C THR A 392 -22.43 -4.71 12.92
N GLY A 393 -21.51 -5.59 12.51
CA GLY A 393 -21.76 -6.61 11.49
C GLY A 393 -22.09 -6.04 10.11
N CYS A 394 -21.77 -4.77 9.85
CA CYS A 394 -22.19 -4.08 8.64
C CYS A 394 -21.15 -4.18 7.52
N TRP A 395 -21.63 -4.23 6.28
CA TRP A 395 -20.80 -4.05 5.10
C TRP A 395 -21.10 -2.70 4.46
N ILE A 396 -20.10 -1.83 4.33
CA ILE A 396 -20.24 -0.48 3.79
C ILE A 396 -19.33 -0.33 2.57
N GLU A 397 -19.88 -0.12 1.38
CA GLU A 397 -19.08 -0.09 0.15
C GLU A 397 -19.58 0.83 -0.97
N HIS A 398 -18.67 1.25 -1.84
CA HIS A 398 -18.96 2.15 -2.97
C HIS A 398 -19.48 3.51 -2.52
N MET A 399 -18.75 4.13 -1.59
CA MET A 399 -19.08 5.46 -1.04
C MET A 399 -18.51 6.56 -1.93
N GLY A 400 -19.34 7.55 -2.28
CA GLY A 400 -18.92 8.71 -3.06
C GLY A 400 -17.97 9.63 -2.30
N LEU A 401 -18.06 9.66 -0.96
CA LEU A 401 -17.19 10.43 -0.07
C LEU A 401 -16.64 9.55 1.06
N ASN A 402 -17.33 9.38 2.20
CA ASN A 402 -16.79 8.67 3.37
C ASN A 402 -17.62 7.43 3.73
N GLY A 403 -16.99 6.47 4.42
CA GLY A 403 -17.67 5.33 5.03
C GLY A 403 -18.54 5.77 6.21
N VAL A 404 -17.91 5.97 7.37
CA VAL A 404 -18.56 6.45 8.60
C VAL A 404 -17.90 7.73 9.09
N SER A 405 -18.69 8.74 9.44
CA SER A 405 -18.20 10.04 9.85
C SER A 405 -18.80 10.47 11.20
N PHE A 406 -17.93 10.65 12.19
CA PHE A 406 -18.23 11.32 13.46
C PHE A 406 -17.92 12.80 13.32
N SER A 407 -18.93 13.67 13.33
CA SER A 407 -18.71 15.11 13.10
C SER A 407 -19.48 15.97 14.10
N ASN A 408 -18.77 16.49 15.10
CA ASN A 408 -19.33 17.48 16.01
C ASN A 408 -18.82 18.89 15.70
N ARG A 409 -19.09 19.32 14.47
CA ARG A 409 -18.77 20.67 14.00
C ARG A 409 -19.89 21.66 14.33
N SER A 410 -20.37 21.62 15.57
CA SER A 410 -21.40 22.53 16.08
C SER A 410 -20.77 23.62 16.96
N ARG A 411 -21.22 24.87 16.79
CA ARG A 411 -20.86 25.98 17.69
C ARG A 411 -22.02 26.27 18.64
N ALA A 412 -21.73 26.86 19.79
CA ALA A 412 -22.77 27.47 20.60
C ALA A 412 -23.50 28.59 19.83
N PRO A 413 -24.74 28.94 20.20
CA PRO A 413 -25.50 30.02 19.54
C PRO A 413 -24.76 31.36 19.46
N ASP A 414 -23.93 31.68 20.46
CA ASP A 414 -23.11 32.89 20.51
C ASP A 414 -21.91 32.87 19.54
N LYS A 415 -21.64 31.72 18.90
CA LYS A 415 -20.51 31.42 18.00
C LYS A 415 -19.12 31.59 18.64
N LYS A 416 -19.05 31.81 19.96
CA LYS A 416 -17.84 32.10 20.73
C LYS A 416 -17.54 30.99 21.75
N SER A 417 -18.57 30.52 22.44
CA SER A 417 -18.47 29.47 23.45
C SER A 417 -18.45 28.07 22.82
N PRO A 418 -17.84 27.07 23.49
CA PRO A 418 -17.99 25.67 23.09
C PRO A 418 -19.47 25.27 23.10
N THR A 419 -19.88 24.48 22.11
CA THR A 419 -21.22 23.86 22.12
C THR A 419 -21.36 22.85 23.27
N GLU A 420 -22.59 22.60 23.74
CA GLU A 420 -22.93 21.46 24.61
C GLU A 420 -23.12 20.15 23.82
N LYS A 421 -23.28 20.23 22.49
CA LYS A 421 -23.44 19.03 21.65
C LYS A 421 -22.20 18.14 21.73
N ARG A 422 -22.39 16.81 21.73
CA ARG A 422 -21.31 15.81 21.84
C ARG A 422 -21.50 14.72 20.81
N CYS A 423 -20.41 14.30 20.17
CA CYS A 423 -20.37 13.09 19.35
C CYS A 423 -19.38 12.13 20.00
N GLU A 424 -19.89 11.28 20.90
CA GLU A 424 -19.09 10.46 21.80
C GLU A 424 -19.80 9.16 22.23
N GLY A 425 -19.05 8.18 22.70
CA GLY A 425 -19.58 6.86 23.09
C GLY A 425 -20.02 6.00 21.91
N ASN A 426 -19.85 6.46 20.67
CA ASN A 426 -20.27 5.72 19.49
C ASN A 426 -19.24 4.63 19.15
N ARG A 427 -19.73 3.48 18.69
CA ARG A 427 -18.91 2.30 18.40
C ARG A 427 -19.16 1.79 16.99
N ILE A 428 -18.10 1.64 16.21
CA ILE A 428 -18.09 0.85 14.98
C ILE A 428 -17.35 -0.43 15.31
N HIS A 429 -18.06 -1.55 15.28
CA HIS A 429 -17.53 -2.85 15.67
C HIS A 429 -17.73 -3.85 14.55
N ASN A 430 -16.78 -4.75 14.31
CA ASN A 430 -16.98 -5.89 13.41
C ASN A 430 -17.62 -5.51 12.06
N THR A 431 -17.04 -4.50 11.39
CA THR A 431 -17.63 -3.86 10.20
C THR A 431 -16.59 -3.79 9.09
N HIS A 432 -17.00 -4.07 7.85
CA HIS A 432 -16.17 -3.98 6.66
C HIS A 432 -16.50 -2.71 5.89
N ILE A 433 -15.51 -1.83 5.70
CA ILE A 433 -15.65 -0.59 4.93
C ILE A 433 -14.69 -0.61 3.75
N SER A 434 -15.22 -0.60 2.52
CA SER A 434 -14.42 -0.67 1.30
C SER A 434 -14.85 0.29 0.20
N HIS A 435 -14.02 0.50 -0.82
CA HIS A 435 -14.35 1.29 -2.03
C HIS A 435 -14.88 2.68 -1.71
N VAL A 436 -14.04 3.50 -1.06
CA VAL A 436 -14.41 4.81 -0.52
C VAL A 436 -13.76 5.95 -1.30
N GLY A 437 -14.56 6.96 -1.64
CA GLY A 437 -14.13 8.18 -2.34
C GLY A 437 -14.23 8.09 -3.86
N GLU A 438 -15.15 7.29 -4.38
CA GLU A 438 -15.29 7.07 -5.83
C GLU A 438 -15.77 8.32 -6.60
N ILE A 439 -16.31 9.33 -5.89
CA ILE A 439 -16.74 10.61 -6.47
C ILE A 439 -15.79 11.74 -6.00
N HIS A 440 -15.49 11.82 -4.71
CA HIS A 440 -14.65 12.85 -4.08
C HIS A 440 -13.34 12.26 -3.53
N THR A 441 -12.19 12.93 -3.72
CA THR A 441 -10.87 12.42 -3.31
C THR A 441 -10.46 12.71 -1.88
N TYR A 442 -11.13 13.65 -1.22
CA TYR A 442 -10.88 13.94 0.19
C TYR A 442 -11.74 13.01 1.04
N ALA A 443 -11.41 11.72 0.97
CA ALA A 443 -12.29 10.64 1.36
C ALA A 443 -11.58 9.57 2.19
N GLU A 444 -12.35 8.97 3.09
CA GLU A 444 -11.82 8.07 4.10
C GLU A 444 -12.85 7.05 4.62
N CYS A 445 -12.38 5.87 5.03
CA CYS A 445 -13.27 4.86 5.59
C CYS A 445 -13.90 5.32 6.91
N VAL A 446 -13.08 5.89 7.81
CA VAL A 446 -13.55 6.47 9.08
C VAL A 446 -13.01 7.90 9.26
N THR A 447 -13.92 8.82 9.53
CA THR A 447 -13.63 10.23 9.81
C THR A 447 -14.00 10.58 11.25
N VAL A 448 -13.09 11.19 12.02
CA VAL A 448 -13.37 11.72 13.36
C VAL A 448 -13.06 13.21 13.43
N PHE A 449 -14.09 14.05 13.36
CA PHE A 449 -13.95 15.51 13.33
C PHE A 449 -14.63 16.15 14.54
N HIS A 450 -13.84 16.75 15.44
CA HIS A 450 -14.33 17.38 16.68
C HIS A 450 -15.12 16.42 17.59
N ALA A 451 -14.89 15.11 17.45
CA ALA A 451 -15.60 14.05 18.17
C ALA A 451 -14.63 13.32 19.12
N SER A 452 -15.13 12.84 20.26
CA SER A 452 -14.29 12.30 21.35
C SER A 452 -14.85 10.99 21.88
N HIS A 453 -14.02 10.16 22.50
CA HIS A 453 -14.45 8.94 23.19
C HIS A 453 -15.27 7.97 22.33
N ASN A 454 -14.95 7.84 21.03
CA ASN A 454 -15.55 6.85 20.14
C ASN A 454 -14.61 5.66 19.94
N GLU A 455 -15.17 4.50 19.57
CA GLU A 455 -14.43 3.25 19.37
C GLU A 455 -14.61 2.74 17.93
N VAL A 456 -13.51 2.28 17.33
CA VAL A 456 -13.52 1.49 16.09
C VAL A 456 -12.75 0.21 16.35
N SER A 457 -13.47 -0.92 16.36
CA SER A 457 -12.90 -2.19 16.77
C SER A 457 -13.23 -3.34 15.82
N HIS A 458 -12.27 -4.25 15.63
CA HIS A 458 -12.44 -5.45 14.79
C HIS A 458 -12.94 -5.14 13.37
N CYS A 459 -12.41 -4.08 12.76
CA CYS A 459 -12.86 -3.63 11.45
C CYS A 459 -11.86 -3.98 10.35
N GLN A 460 -12.38 -4.18 9.14
CA GLN A 460 -11.57 -4.20 7.92
C GLN A 460 -11.82 -2.93 7.12
N LEU A 461 -10.76 -2.19 6.81
CA LEU A 461 -10.81 -0.94 6.05
C LEU A 461 -9.93 -1.07 4.81
N ASP A 462 -10.51 -1.02 3.63
CA ASP A 462 -9.73 -1.15 2.40
C ASP A 462 -10.21 -0.31 1.22
N ASN A 463 -9.37 -0.17 0.21
CA ASN A 463 -9.70 0.49 -1.05
C ASN A 463 -10.27 1.90 -0.87
N SER A 464 -9.56 2.78 -0.14
CA SER A 464 -9.90 4.20 -0.13
C SER A 464 -8.99 5.02 -1.03
N VAL A 465 -9.54 6.05 -1.66
CA VAL A 465 -8.76 6.99 -2.48
C VAL A 465 -7.71 7.75 -1.67
N ARG A 466 -7.94 7.96 -0.36
CA ARG A 466 -7.04 8.66 0.54
C ARG A 466 -6.89 7.93 1.87
N TYR A 467 -7.54 8.35 2.96
CA TYR A 467 -7.22 7.80 4.28
C TYR A 467 -8.00 6.52 4.60
N ALA A 468 -7.48 5.68 5.50
CA ALA A 468 -8.32 4.67 6.16
C ALA A 468 -9.03 5.32 7.35
N ILE A 469 -8.24 5.95 8.23
CA ILE A 469 -8.71 6.66 9.42
C ILE A 469 -8.10 8.06 9.41
N THR A 470 -8.93 9.09 9.58
CA THR A 470 -8.45 10.46 9.84
C THR A 470 -9.10 11.04 11.09
N LEU A 471 -8.27 11.66 11.93
CA LEU A 471 -8.72 12.49 13.05
C LEU A 471 -8.38 13.96 12.80
N ARG A 472 -9.36 14.83 13.03
CA ARG A 472 -9.18 16.28 13.00
C ARG A 472 -9.95 17.00 14.09
N GLY A 473 -9.34 18.00 14.71
CA GLY A 473 -9.97 18.80 15.75
C GLY A 473 -9.68 20.29 15.61
N ASN A 474 -9.57 20.96 16.76
CA ASN A 474 -9.26 22.39 16.83
C ASN A 474 -7.81 22.69 16.49
N THR A 475 -7.62 23.79 15.75
CA THR A 475 -6.29 24.35 15.52
C THR A 475 -5.86 25.19 16.72
N GLY A 476 -4.74 24.83 17.36
CA GLY A 476 -4.15 25.60 18.44
C GLY A 476 -2.66 25.87 18.25
N ARG A 477 -2.29 27.15 18.26
CA ARG A 477 -0.95 27.70 18.59
C ARG A 477 0.26 27.26 17.75
N GLN A 478 0.12 27.06 16.44
CA GLN A 478 1.33 27.06 15.62
C GLN A 478 1.78 28.48 15.21
N TYR A 479 0.89 29.39 14.78
CA TYR A 479 1.29 30.76 14.34
C TYR A 479 0.26 31.93 14.57
N GLY A 480 -0.79 31.76 15.39
CA GLY A 480 -1.77 32.81 15.79
C GLY A 480 -2.92 33.12 14.79
N PRO A 481 -4.02 33.82 15.17
CA PRO A 481 -4.55 34.07 16.52
C PRO A 481 -5.42 32.90 17.04
N ALA A 482 -6.05 33.12 18.21
CA ALA A 482 -6.78 32.19 19.10
C ALA A 482 -7.34 30.87 18.52
N ILE A 483 -7.23 29.80 19.32
CA ILE A 483 -8.03 28.59 19.17
C ILE A 483 -9.46 28.99 18.87
N THR A 484 -10.08 28.39 17.85
CA THR A 484 -11.53 28.41 17.77
C THR A 484 -12.05 27.59 18.94
N ASN A 485 -12.21 28.22 20.11
CA ASN A 485 -12.85 27.63 21.29
C ASN A 485 -14.33 27.24 21.03
N GLY A 486 -14.82 27.44 19.81
CA GLY A 486 -16.20 27.16 19.44
C GLY A 486 -16.51 25.70 19.12
N PHE A 487 -15.53 24.81 18.93
CA PHE A 487 -15.79 23.37 18.67
C PHE A 487 -15.20 22.47 19.76
N PRO A 488 -15.78 21.29 20.01
CA PRO A 488 -15.23 20.32 20.97
C PRO A 488 -13.89 19.71 20.51
N PRO A 489 -13.07 19.21 21.46
CA PRO A 489 -11.83 18.52 21.16
C PRO A 489 -12.04 17.20 20.40
N THR A 490 -10.95 16.66 19.85
CA THR A 490 -10.90 15.32 19.25
C THR A 490 -9.95 14.45 20.04
N LYS A 491 -10.44 13.85 21.12
CA LYS A 491 -9.64 13.12 22.11
C LYS A 491 -10.31 11.82 22.56
N GLY A 492 -9.52 10.91 23.12
CA GLY A 492 -9.99 9.68 23.73
C GLY A 492 -10.63 8.71 22.75
N ASN A 493 -10.48 8.91 21.44
CA ASN A 493 -10.94 7.93 20.46
C ASN A 493 -9.97 6.73 20.46
N HIS A 494 -10.52 5.54 20.29
CA HIS A 494 -9.77 4.29 20.35
C HIS A 494 -10.01 3.45 19.09
N PHE A 495 -8.93 3.13 18.38
CA PHE A 495 -8.95 2.26 17.21
C PHE A 495 -8.17 1.00 17.55
N HIS A 496 -8.82 -0.15 17.56
CA HIS A 496 -8.13 -1.39 17.88
C HIS A 496 -8.56 -2.61 17.07
N HIS A 497 -7.62 -3.53 16.83
CA HIS A 497 -7.88 -4.74 16.05
C HIS A 497 -8.36 -4.43 14.63
N VAL A 498 -7.77 -3.40 14.01
CA VAL A 498 -8.17 -2.92 12.68
C VAL A 498 -7.19 -3.41 11.62
N ARG A 499 -7.73 -4.03 10.57
CA ARG A 499 -6.95 -4.40 9.38
C ARG A 499 -7.15 -3.34 8.30
N VAL A 500 -6.04 -2.73 7.86
CA VAL A 500 -6.04 -1.73 6.79
C VAL A 500 -5.28 -2.26 5.58
N SER A 501 -5.84 -2.13 4.38
CA SER A 501 -5.12 -2.47 3.15
C SER A 501 -5.50 -1.58 1.97
N ARG A 502 -4.53 -1.30 1.08
CA ARG A 502 -4.78 -0.61 -0.20
C ARG A 502 -5.50 0.73 -0.05
N CYS A 503 -5.13 1.52 0.95
CA CYS A 503 -5.59 2.91 1.11
C CYS A 503 -4.59 3.89 0.48
N GLY A 504 -5.04 5.10 0.13
CA GLY A 504 -4.20 6.10 -0.53
C GLY A 504 -4.13 5.95 -2.05
N GLN A 505 -5.13 5.32 -2.68
CA GLN A 505 -5.07 4.90 -4.07
C GLN A 505 -4.96 6.03 -5.10
N ASP A 506 -5.37 7.26 -4.77
CA ASP A 506 -5.39 8.36 -5.74
C ASP A 506 -4.92 9.71 -5.17
N GLY A 507 -4.81 9.84 -3.84
CA GLY A 507 -4.38 11.05 -3.16
C GLY A 507 -2.94 11.01 -2.64
N GLY A 508 -2.25 12.14 -2.72
CA GLY A 508 -0.94 12.38 -2.10
C GLY A 508 -1.05 13.08 -0.74
N ASP A 509 0.11 13.39 -0.14
CA ASP A 509 0.25 14.05 1.17
C ASP A 509 -0.70 13.46 2.22
N MET A 510 -0.50 12.18 2.48
CA MET A 510 -1.42 11.36 3.27
C MET A 510 -0.68 10.27 4.02
N GLY A 511 -1.33 9.69 5.03
CA GLY A 511 -0.98 8.40 5.60
C GLY A 511 -2.25 7.59 5.85
N ALA A 512 -2.22 6.27 5.72
CA ALA A 512 -3.40 5.44 5.94
C ALA A 512 -4.07 5.71 7.30
N LEU A 513 -3.24 5.94 8.34
CA LEU A 513 -3.63 6.53 9.62
C LEU A 513 -3.18 7.99 9.66
N HIS A 514 -4.12 8.91 9.83
CA HIS A 514 -3.84 10.34 9.74
C HIS A 514 -4.37 11.14 10.94
N CYS A 515 -3.54 12.05 11.45
CA CYS A 515 -3.88 12.98 12.52
C CYS A 515 -3.51 14.41 12.11
N ALA A 516 -4.43 15.35 12.29
CA ALA A 516 -4.17 16.78 12.11
C ALA A 516 -4.96 17.62 13.12
N ASN A 517 -4.44 18.77 13.53
CA ASN A 517 -5.19 19.76 14.33
C ASN A 517 -5.87 19.20 15.59
N LEU A 518 -5.15 18.44 16.42
CA LEU A 518 -5.69 17.85 17.64
C LEU A 518 -5.40 18.68 18.90
N ASN A 519 -4.45 19.61 18.87
CA ASN A 519 -3.96 20.26 20.10
C ASN A 519 -4.82 21.42 20.64
N ASN A 520 -4.94 21.51 21.97
CA ASN A 520 -5.60 22.57 22.74
C ASN A 520 -4.65 23.17 23.80
N PRO A 521 -4.90 24.38 24.33
CA PRO A 521 -4.14 24.91 25.46
C PRO A 521 -4.48 24.11 26.73
N GLY A 522 -3.48 23.47 27.34
CA GLY A 522 -3.64 22.70 28.59
C GLY A 522 -3.35 21.19 28.50
N GLY A 523 -3.01 20.67 27.30
CA GLY A 523 -2.62 19.26 27.09
C GLY A 523 -3.03 18.74 25.70
N GLY A 524 -2.31 17.75 25.16
CA GLY A 524 -2.62 17.13 23.87
C GLY A 524 -3.97 16.41 23.88
N SER A 525 -4.73 16.49 22.77
CA SER A 525 -5.90 15.63 22.58
C SER A 525 -5.43 14.25 22.13
N VAL A 526 -5.17 13.38 23.09
CA VAL A 526 -4.60 12.04 22.86
C VAL A 526 -5.66 11.07 22.34
N ASN A 527 -5.30 10.27 21.33
CA ASN A 527 -6.08 9.15 20.82
C ASN A 527 -5.17 7.91 20.70
N THR A 528 -5.76 6.73 20.69
CA THR A 528 -5.04 5.45 20.77
C THR A 528 -5.27 4.58 19.54
N PHE A 529 -4.18 4.07 18.98
CA PHE A 529 -4.13 3.11 17.89
C PHE A 529 -3.45 1.83 18.39
N GLU A 530 -4.16 0.70 18.42
CA GLU A 530 -3.69 -0.53 19.05
C GLU A 530 -4.01 -1.80 18.27
N GLN A 531 -3.07 -2.75 18.12
CA GLN A 531 -3.29 -3.97 17.32
C GLN A 531 -3.79 -3.65 15.91
N ILE A 532 -2.99 -2.91 15.14
CA ILE A 532 -3.35 -2.47 13.77
C ILE A 532 -2.32 -2.99 12.77
N THR A 533 -2.82 -3.55 11.68
CA THR A 533 -2.00 -3.87 10.49
C THR A 533 -2.33 -2.90 9.36
N VAL A 534 -1.31 -2.43 8.65
CA VAL A 534 -1.48 -1.63 7.42
C VAL A 534 -0.59 -2.18 6.33
N SER A 535 -1.18 -2.56 5.20
CA SER A 535 -0.43 -2.96 4.01
C SER A 535 -0.81 -2.17 2.77
N ASP A 536 0.13 -2.10 1.83
CA ASP A 536 -0.14 -1.69 0.45
C ASP A 536 -0.69 -0.26 0.35
N SER A 537 -0.24 0.65 1.22
CA SER A 537 -0.53 2.08 1.13
C SER A 537 0.20 2.65 -0.08
N CYS A 538 -0.51 2.79 -1.20
CA CYS A 538 0.08 3.17 -2.48
C CYS A 538 -0.94 3.88 -3.37
N ALA A 539 -0.46 4.87 -4.12
CA ALA A 539 -1.25 5.61 -5.09
C ALA A 539 -0.96 5.17 -6.52
N VAL A 540 -1.90 5.48 -7.42
CA VAL A 540 -1.75 5.27 -8.86
C VAL A 540 -0.44 5.89 -9.39
N PRO A 541 0.20 5.30 -10.42
CA PRO A 541 1.48 5.77 -10.95
C PRO A 541 1.50 7.23 -11.40
N SER A 542 0.35 7.80 -11.77
CA SER A 542 0.23 9.21 -12.16
C SER A 542 0.43 10.18 -10.99
N MET A 543 0.20 9.76 -9.74
CA MET A 543 0.39 10.59 -8.54
C MET A 543 1.89 10.87 -8.33
N LYS A 544 2.28 12.14 -8.20
CA LYS A 544 3.70 12.56 -8.11
C LYS A 544 4.02 13.42 -6.89
N ASP A 545 3.08 13.55 -5.97
CA ASP A 545 3.29 14.11 -4.63
C ASP A 545 4.08 13.13 -3.74
N SER A 546 4.22 13.46 -2.46
CA SER A 546 4.68 12.58 -1.41
C SER A 546 3.91 11.25 -1.45
N GLY A 547 4.67 10.14 -1.49
CA GLY A 547 4.12 8.79 -1.50
C GLY A 547 3.19 8.52 -0.32
N ALA A 548 2.21 7.64 -0.53
CA ALA A 548 1.25 7.26 0.49
C ALA A 548 1.94 6.62 1.71
N ASP A 549 1.87 7.28 2.87
CA ASP A 549 2.51 6.80 4.10
C ASP A 549 1.63 5.79 4.86
N GLY A 550 2.19 5.14 5.87
CA GLY A 550 1.44 4.33 6.83
C GLY A 550 0.75 5.21 7.89
N VAL A 551 1.55 5.99 8.62
CA VAL A 551 1.10 6.97 9.60
C VAL A 551 1.56 8.36 9.17
N PHE A 552 0.63 9.32 9.18
CA PHE A 552 0.96 10.73 8.94
C PHE A 552 0.47 11.62 10.09
N LEU A 553 1.43 12.15 10.86
CA LEU A 553 1.21 13.17 11.89
C LEU A 553 1.43 14.55 11.28
N ASP A 554 0.33 15.10 10.78
CA ASP A 554 0.30 16.33 10.00
C ASP A 554 0.48 17.57 10.89
N TRP A 555 1.02 18.65 10.29
CA TRP A 555 1.43 19.96 10.82
C TRP A 555 2.26 19.96 12.13
N PRO A 556 3.37 20.71 12.22
CA PRO A 556 4.23 20.63 13.40
C PRO A 556 3.52 21.07 14.69
N LYS A 557 3.65 20.30 15.77
CA LYS A 557 3.00 20.59 17.06
C LYS A 557 1.48 20.64 17.01
N MET A 558 0.83 19.96 16.05
CA MET A 558 -0.64 19.93 15.93
C MET A 558 -1.23 18.55 16.17
N SER A 559 -0.40 17.50 16.25
CA SER A 559 -0.83 16.10 16.36
C SER A 559 0.01 15.38 17.41
N MET A 560 0.22 16.04 18.55
CA MET A 560 1.17 15.61 19.57
C MET A 560 0.59 14.48 20.43
N ASP A 561 1.47 13.71 21.06
CA ASP A 561 1.14 12.78 22.15
C ASP A 561 0.21 11.60 21.79
N GLN A 562 -0.01 11.34 20.49
CA GLN A 562 -0.83 10.21 20.05
C GLN A 562 -0.17 8.87 20.42
N VAL A 563 -0.98 7.86 20.75
CA VAL A 563 -0.51 6.57 21.25
C VAL A 563 -0.60 5.51 20.15
N PHE A 564 0.50 4.82 19.88
CA PHE A 564 0.59 3.70 18.95
C PHE A 564 1.14 2.47 19.68
N ARG A 565 0.37 1.39 19.75
CA ARG A 565 0.76 0.14 20.41
C ARG A 565 0.53 -1.05 19.50
N ASN A 566 1.51 -1.92 19.31
CA ASN A 566 1.35 -3.12 18.46
C ASN A 566 0.83 -2.73 17.05
N VAL A 567 1.63 -1.95 16.33
CA VAL A 567 1.28 -1.46 14.99
C VAL A 567 2.31 -1.96 13.98
N HIS A 568 1.85 -2.74 13.01
CA HIS A 568 2.70 -3.33 11.96
C HIS A 568 2.35 -2.77 10.58
N LEU A 569 3.30 -2.07 9.96
CA LEU A 569 3.16 -1.41 8.67
C LEU A 569 4.14 -2.03 7.65
N ILE A 570 3.63 -2.50 6.51
CA ILE A 570 4.44 -3.11 5.44
C ILE A 570 4.06 -2.57 4.06
N ARG A 571 5.02 -2.46 3.14
CA ARG A 571 4.79 -2.01 1.75
C ARG A 571 4.08 -0.65 1.64
N MET A 572 4.69 0.38 2.22
CA MET A 572 4.26 1.77 2.03
C MET A 572 4.95 2.36 0.79
N GLN A 573 4.23 3.09 -0.06
CA GLN A 573 4.83 3.89 -1.13
C GLN A 573 5.62 5.09 -0.56
N GLY A 574 5.16 5.64 0.57
CA GLY A 574 5.86 6.65 1.35
C GLY A 574 6.71 6.03 2.46
N LYS A 575 6.63 6.64 3.64
CA LYS A 575 7.27 6.17 4.87
C LYS A 575 6.29 5.33 5.68
N GLN A 576 6.82 4.50 6.57
CA GLN A 576 6.00 3.90 7.63
C GLN A 576 5.39 5.00 8.53
N ILE A 577 6.20 5.98 8.92
CA ILE A 577 5.74 7.18 9.63
C ILE A 577 6.31 8.44 8.99
N ARG A 578 5.45 9.41 8.69
CA ARG A 578 5.82 10.77 8.35
C ARG A 578 5.29 11.73 9.41
N THR A 579 6.13 12.69 9.80
CA THR A 579 5.76 13.76 10.71
C THR A 579 6.17 15.10 10.13
N HIS A 580 5.32 16.10 10.25
CA HIS A 580 5.71 17.47 9.96
C HIS A 580 6.50 18.03 11.15
N GLY A 581 7.83 18.11 11.01
CA GLY A 581 8.73 18.53 12.08
C GLY A 581 9.07 17.41 13.08
N PRO A 582 10.20 17.53 13.81
CA PRO A 582 10.68 16.50 14.73
C PRO A 582 9.77 16.35 15.97
N ASP A 583 9.13 17.44 16.42
CA ASP A 583 8.38 17.48 17.67
C ASP A 583 7.17 16.53 17.69
N ASN A 584 6.41 16.44 16.58
CA ASN A 584 5.27 15.51 16.47
C ASN A 584 5.74 14.06 16.68
N GLY A 585 6.78 13.66 15.95
CA GLY A 585 7.31 12.30 16.03
C GLY A 585 7.93 11.97 17.38
N ALA A 586 8.59 12.94 18.01
CA ALA A 586 9.17 12.77 19.34
C ALA A 586 8.10 12.65 20.45
N SER A 587 6.95 13.32 20.28
CA SER A 587 5.85 13.27 21.26
C SER A 587 5.00 12.00 21.18
N ALA A 588 4.98 11.33 20.03
CA ALA A 588 4.17 10.13 19.85
C ALA A 588 4.61 9.02 20.81
N GLN A 589 3.68 8.46 21.57
CA GLN A 589 3.94 7.38 22.49
C GLN A 589 3.85 6.05 21.74
N THR A 590 5.01 5.46 21.43
CA THR A 590 5.09 4.22 20.65
C THR A 590 5.51 3.03 21.50
N HIS A 591 4.78 1.92 21.42
CA HIS A 591 5.14 0.63 22.00
C HIS A 591 4.99 -0.46 20.95
N ASN A 592 6.06 -1.23 20.69
CA ASN A 592 6.06 -2.29 19.67
C ASN A 592 5.47 -1.86 18.32
N VAL A 593 6.23 -1.05 17.59
CA VAL A 593 5.82 -0.52 16.28
C VAL A 593 6.87 -0.84 15.22
N SER A 594 6.46 -1.17 14.00
CA SER A 594 7.38 -1.68 12.96
C SER A 594 8.40 -0.68 12.43
N TRP A 595 8.24 0.61 12.77
CA TRP A 595 9.20 1.68 12.40
C TRP A 595 10.25 1.96 13.49
N LYS A 596 10.32 1.13 14.53
CA LYS A 596 11.34 1.18 15.58
C LYS A 596 12.08 -0.15 15.63
N ASP A 597 13.35 -0.10 15.99
CA ASP A 597 14.14 -1.30 16.23
C ASP A 597 13.54 -2.12 17.39
N GLY A 598 13.75 -3.43 17.35
CA GLY A 598 13.20 -4.34 18.36
C GLY A 598 11.68 -4.54 18.27
N PHE A 599 11.07 -4.25 17.10
CA PHE A 599 9.70 -4.69 16.84
C PHE A 599 9.58 -6.20 17.02
N ARG A 600 8.58 -6.61 17.80
CA ARG A 600 8.31 -7.98 18.23
C ARG A 600 7.01 -8.44 17.62
N THR A 601 7.11 -9.31 16.62
CA THR A 601 5.94 -9.86 15.95
C THR A 601 5.07 -10.63 16.92
N GLU A 602 5.64 -11.32 17.92
CA GLU A 602 4.96 -12.16 18.90
C GLU A 602 4.00 -11.41 19.84
N LEU A 603 4.09 -10.09 19.95
CA LEU A 603 3.13 -9.26 20.70
C LEU A 603 1.91 -8.87 19.85
N MET A 604 1.95 -9.11 18.54
CA MET A 604 0.83 -8.85 17.65
C MET A 604 -0.19 -9.99 17.76
N GLU A 605 -1.45 -9.62 17.91
CA GLU A 605 -2.57 -10.56 17.91
C GLU A 605 -3.16 -10.67 16.50
N TYR A 606 -2.35 -11.10 15.52
CA TYR A 606 -2.75 -11.11 14.11
C TYR A 606 -4.09 -11.80 13.84
N ASP A 607 -4.39 -12.88 14.58
CA ASP A 607 -5.66 -13.61 14.48
C ASP A 607 -6.85 -12.84 15.05
N SER A 608 -6.63 -11.87 15.93
CA SER A 608 -7.69 -11.03 16.49
C SER A 608 -7.94 -9.77 15.64
N ILE A 609 -7.01 -9.40 14.74
CA ILE A 609 -7.06 -8.18 13.93
C ILE A 609 -7.97 -8.37 12.70
N GLY A 610 -8.86 -7.41 12.47
CA GLY A 610 -9.90 -7.47 11.43
C GLY A 610 -11.24 -7.99 11.97
N LEU A 611 -12.10 -8.45 11.07
CA LEU A 611 -13.44 -8.93 11.39
C LEU A 611 -13.40 -10.16 12.31
N THR A 612 -14.40 -10.33 13.16
CA THR A 612 -14.61 -11.54 13.98
C THR A 612 -15.58 -12.50 13.28
N ASP A 613 -15.68 -13.73 13.80
CA ASP A 613 -16.60 -14.76 13.31
C ASP A 613 -18.08 -14.38 13.43
N ALA A 614 -18.39 -13.33 14.21
CA ALA A 614 -19.73 -12.76 14.29
C ALA A 614 -20.11 -11.93 13.05
N PHE A 615 -19.19 -11.69 12.11
CA PHE A 615 -19.51 -10.95 10.88
C PHE A 615 -20.40 -11.82 9.97
N PRO A 616 -21.50 -11.26 9.40
CA PRO A 616 -22.47 -12.07 8.65
C PRO A 616 -21.85 -12.84 7.48
N GLN A 617 -22.15 -14.15 7.42
CA GLN A 617 -21.66 -15.03 6.35
C GLN A 617 -22.29 -14.68 5.00
N GLU A 618 -23.48 -14.08 4.97
CA GLU A 618 -24.13 -13.62 3.75
C GLU A 618 -23.32 -12.52 3.03
N PHE A 619 -22.47 -11.80 3.76
CA PHE A 619 -21.52 -10.82 3.22
C PHE A 619 -20.15 -11.43 2.91
N GLY A 620 -20.05 -12.76 2.88
CA GLY A 620 -18.80 -13.49 2.63
C GLY A 620 -18.06 -13.93 3.89
N GLY A 621 -18.58 -13.64 5.09
CA GLY A 621 -17.94 -13.97 6.37
C GLY A 621 -16.62 -13.25 6.58
N PRO A 622 -16.00 -13.33 7.78
CA PRO A 622 -14.62 -12.89 7.90
C PRO A 622 -13.74 -13.78 7.00
N GLY A 623 -12.87 -13.14 6.20
CA GLY A 623 -11.81 -13.88 5.51
C GLY A 623 -10.97 -14.68 6.52
N LYS A 624 -10.39 -15.80 6.09
CA LYS A 624 -9.50 -16.60 6.94
C LYS A 624 -8.43 -15.70 7.57
N LYS A 625 -8.20 -15.88 8.87
CA LYS A 625 -7.27 -15.08 9.67
C LYS A 625 -5.83 -15.62 9.61
N PRO A 626 -4.80 -14.76 9.74
CA PRO A 626 -3.40 -15.18 9.63
C PRO A 626 -2.86 -16.05 10.77
N VAL A 627 -3.27 -17.31 10.83
CA VAL A 627 -2.81 -18.24 11.89
C VAL A 627 -1.43 -18.82 11.57
N PRO A 628 -0.52 -18.95 12.58
CA PRO A 628 0.80 -19.55 12.37
C PRO A 628 0.69 -20.97 11.78
N PRO A 629 1.45 -21.31 10.72
CA PRO A 629 1.42 -22.64 10.13
C PRO A 629 1.92 -23.76 11.08
N PRO A 630 1.43 -24.99 10.91
CA PRO A 630 2.11 -26.16 11.44
C PRO A 630 3.46 -26.34 10.75
N SER A 631 4.27 -27.26 11.28
CA SER A 631 5.61 -27.48 10.74
C SER A 631 5.59 -28.02 9.30
N PRO A 632 6.51 -27.57 8.44
CA PRO A 632 6.79 -28.22 7.17
C PRO A 632 7.08 -29.71 7.37
N ARG A 633 6.56 -30.55 6.48
CA ARG A 633 6.63 -32.01 6.60
C ARG A 633 7.81 -32.57 5.80
N GLY A 634 8.32 -33.72 6.25
CA GLY A 634 9.29 -34.50 5.46
C GLY A 634 10.57 -33.74 5.09
N LEU A 635 11.08 -32.86 5.96
CA LEU A 635 12.36 -32.21 5.72
C LEU A 635 13.45 -33.28 5.58
N ALA A 636 14.03 -33.37 4.38
CA ALA A 636 15.17 -34.19 4.08
C ALA A 636 16.32 -33.32 3.58
N ALA A 637 17.53 -33.73 3.95
CA ALA A 637 18.76 -33.08 3.55
C ALA A 637 19.69 -34.14 2.93
N THR A 638 20.21 -33.85 1.74
CA THR A 638 21.20 -34.67 1.06
C THR A 638 22.43 -33.83 0.75
N ALA A 639 23.61 -34.43 0.86
CA ALA A 639 24.84 -33.80 0.40
C ALA A 639 25.25 -34.42 -0.96
N PRO A 640 24.81 -33.85 -2.09
CA PRO A 640 25.19 -34.38 -3.40
C PRO A 640 26.68 -34.20 -3.70
N THR A 641 27.30 -33.16 -3.15
CA THR A 641 28.72 -32.85 -3.32
C THR A 641 29.41 -32.65 -1.98
N TYR A 642 30.70 -32.32 -2.03
CA TYR A 642 31.51 -32.04 -0.85
C TYR A 642 31.23 -30.67 -0.22
N ASP A 643 30.57 -29.77 -0.93
CA ASP A 643 30.35 -28.39 -0.50
C ASP A 643 28.89 -27.94 -0.53
N THR A 644 27.99 -28.85 -0.90
CA THR A 644 26.59 -28.52 -1.11
C THR A 644 25.70 -29.43 -0.29
N VAL A 645 24.69 -28.82 0.34
CA VAL A 645 23.55 -29.50 0.94
C VAL A 645 22.29 -29.07 0.21
N VAL A 646 21.52 -30.05 -0.27
CA VAL A 646 20.20 -29.83 -0.85
C VAL A 646 19.15 -30.24 0.17
N LEU A 647 18.28 -29.30 0.51
CA LEU A 647 17.12 -29.48 1.36
C LEU A 647 15.87 -29.59 0.49
N ASN A 648 15.02 -30.54 0.82
CA ASN A 648 13.66 -30.61 0.30
C ASN A 648 12.70 -30.87 1.46
N TRP A 649 11.50 -30.31 1.35
CA TRP A 649 10.41 -30.55 2.28
C TRP A 649 9.08 -30.51 1.55
N GLN A 650 8.02 -30.80 2.28
CA GLN A 650 6.65 -30.64 1.84
C GLN A 650 6.01 -29.51 2.62
N GLN A 651 5.10 -28.79 1.97
CA GLN A 651 4.29 -27.81 2.66
C GLN A 651 3.48 -28.44 3.81
N PRO A 652 3.21 -27.66 4.88
CA PRO A 652 2.27 -28.07 5.91
C PRO A 652 0.91 -28.46 5.31
N ASP A 653 0.24 -29.46 5.88
CA ASP A 653 -1.04 -29.95 5.39
C ASP A 653 -2.19 -29.06 5.88
N ARG A 654 -2.32 -27.88 5.25
CA ARG A 654 -3.38 -26.90 5.50
C ARG A 654 -3.56 -25.96 4.30
N ASP A 655 -4.69 -25.27 4.31
CA ASP A 655 -4.89 -24.12 3.42
C ASP A 655 -4.12 -22.90 3.91
N PHE A 656 -3.44 -22.24 2.98
CA PHE A 656 -2.77 -20.96 3.19
C PHE A 656 -3.60 -19.80 2.63
N LEU A 657 -3.48 -18.63 3.25
CA LEU A 657 -4.08 -17.37 2.79
C LEU A 657 -3.43 -16.85 1.51
N GLN A 658 -2.13 -17.11 1.37
CA GLN A 658 -1.29 -16.68 0.26
C GLN A 658 -0.15 -17.70 0.05
N THR A 659 0.68 -17.50 -0.97
CA THR A 659 1.88 -18.34 -1.15
C THR A 659 2.71 -18.34 0.14
N PRO A 660 2.97 -19.52 0.75
CA PRO A 660 3.71 -19.60 2.00
C PRO A 660 5.15 -19.16 1.81
N GLN A 661 5.70 -18.50 2.82
CA GLN A 661 7.13 -18.25 2.93
C GLN A 661 7.76 -19.23 3.93
N TYR A 662 8.95 -19.70 3.63
CA TYR A 662 9.71 -20.67 4.41
C TYR A 662 11.01 -20.03 4.88
N THR A 663 11.21 -19.99 6.20
CA THR A 663 12.50 -19.62 6.79
C THR A 663 13.32 -20.88 7.02
N VAL A 664 14.49 -20.95 6.39
CA VAL A 664 15.45 -22.05 6.54
C VAL A 664 16.44 -21.70 7.65
N PHE A 665 16.65 -22.65 8.57
CA PHE A 665 17.57 -22.53 9.68
C PHE A 665 18.71 -23.54 9.54
N ARG A 666 19.95 -23.10 9.77
CA ARG A 666 21.15 -23.93 9.90
C ARG A 666 21.77 -23.69 11.26
N ASP A 667 21.99 -24.76 12.01
CA ASP A 667 22.57 -24.76 13.36
C ASP A 667 21.88 -23.78 14.32
N GLY A 668 20.58 -23.55 14.10
CA GLY A 668 19.72 -22.68 14.90
C GLY A 668 19.51 -21.27 14.34
N GLU A 669 20.35 -20.82 13.40
CA GLU A 669 20.31 -19.49 12.80
C GLU A 669 19.52 -19.47 11.48
N ALA A 670 18.72 -18.43 11.25
CA ALA A 670 18.00 -18.27 9.99
C ALA A 670 18.97 -17.85 8.88
N ILE A 671 19.10 -18.68 7.84
CA ILE A 671 20.04 -18.45 6.73
C ILE A 671 19.36 -18.08 5.41
N ALA A 672 18.06 -18.36 5.26
CA ALA A 672 17.32 -18.04 4.04
C ALA A 672 15.82 -17.90 4.26
N LEU A 673 15.17 -17.17 3.36
CA LEU A 673 13.72 -17.09 3.19
C LEU A 673 13.38 -17.47 1.74
N THR A 674 12.45 -18.40 1.53
CA THR A 674 12.07 -18.89 0.19
C THR A 674 10.57 -19.18 0.11
N GLU A 675 9.97 -19.09 -1.08
CA GLU A 675 8.58 -19.51 -1.33
C GLU A 675 8.50 -20.96 -1.85
N GLY A 676 9.63 -21.50 -2.32
CA GLY A 676 9.73 -22.89 -2.78
C GLY A 676 9.99 -23.86 -1.63
N THR A 677 9.66 -25.14 -1.85
CA THR A 677 9.87 -26.21 -0.86
C THR A 677 11.23 -26.91 -0.99
N THR A 678 12.19 -26.21 -1.57
CA THR A 678 13.58 -26.66 -1.75
C THR A 678 14.53 -25.52 -1.49
N PHE A 679 15.69 -25.82 -0.91
CA PHE A 679 16.76 -24.86 -0.70
C PHE A 679 18.12 -25.56 -0.88
N THR A 680 19.07 -24.87 -1.51
CA THR A 680 20.43 -25.39 -1.69
C THR A 680 21.39 -24.49 -0.94
N ASP A 681 22.08 -25.07 0.04
CA ASP A 681 23.13 -24.42 0.82
C ASP A 681 24.49 -24.83 0.24
N VAL A 682 25.23 -23.88 -0.33
CA VAL A 682 26.50 -24.11 -1.04
C VAL A 682 27.70 -23.54 -0.28
N GLY A 683 28.92 -23.87 -0.74
CA GLY A 683 30.16 -23.36 -0.16
C GLY A 683 30.42 -23.87 1.26
N ARG A 684 29.86 -25.01 1.64
CA ARG A 684 30.04 -25.62 2.95
C ARG A 684 31.39 -26.35 3.00
N PRO A 685 32.13 -26.26 4.12
CA PRO A 685 33.27 -27.15 4.35
C PRO A 685 32.96 -28.63 4.12
N GLU A 686 33.89 -29.35 3.48
CA GLU A 686 33.74 -30.79 3.24
C GLU A 686 33.74 -31.59 4.55
N HIS A 687 33.15 -32.79 4.50
CA HIS A 687 33.09 -33.72 5.62
C HIS A 687 32.56 -33.12 6.94
N THR A 688 31.75 -32.06 6.86
CA THR A 688 31.25 -31.29 8.01
C THR A 688 29.76 -31.56 8.22
N ALA A 689 29.35 -31.74 9.48
CA ALA A 689 27.97 -32.03 9.83
C ALA A 689 27.20 -30.72 10.11
N TYR A 690 25.99 -30.62 9.57
CA TYR A 690 25.09 -29.49 9.70
C TYR A 690 23.71 -29.93 10.17
N ARG A 691 23.03 -29.09 10.94
CA ARG A 691 21.67 -29.32 11.43
C ARG A 691 20.70 -28.32 10.81
N TYR A 692 19.73 -28.79 10.03
CA TYR A 692 18.73 -27.95 9.35
C TYR A 692 17.34 -28.08 9.94
N GLN A 693 16.59 -26.98 9.91
CA GLN A 693 15.15 -26.91 10.17
C GLN A 693 14.50 -25.92 9.23
N VAL A 694 13.19 -26.05 9.00
CA VAL A 694 12.41 -25.10 8.21
C VAL A 694 11.14 -24.73 8.96
N GLY A 695 10.81 -23.44 9.01
CA GLY A 695 9.51 -22.94 9.49
C GLY A 695 8.73 -22.32 8.34
N ALA A 696 7.40 -22.45 8.35
CA ALA A 696 6.51 -21.84 7.35
C ALA A 696 5.78 -20.63 7.95
N GLN A 697 5.45 -19.64 7.11
CA GLN A 697 4.69 -18.46 7.46
C GLN A 697 3.58 -18.23 6.42
N ASP A 698 2.36 -17.99 6.89
CA ASP A 698 1.18 -17.77 6.05
C ASP A 698 0.96 -16.28 5.78
N GLY A 699 1.95 -15.69 5.11
CA GLY A 699 1.95 -14.29 4.71
C GLY A 699 2.45 -13.28 5.72
N ASP A 700 2.37 -12.01 5.34
CA ASP A 700 3.18 -10.95 5.96
C ASP A 700 2.75 -10.54 7.37
N PHE A 701 1.50 -10.84 7.74
CA PHE A 701 0.94 -10.57 9.06
C PHE A 701 0.62 -11.86 9.80
N CYS A 702 1.52 -12.83 9.74
CA CYS A 702 1.39 -14.10 10.43
C CYS A 702 2.68 -14.36 11.23
N HIS A 703 2.61 -15.07 12.36
CA HIS A 703 3.86 -15.50 13.01
C HIS A 703 4.50 -16.64 12.22
N LEU A 704 5.82 -16.80 12.37
CA LEU A 704 6.49 -18.00 11.90
C LEU A 704 5.90 -19.21 12.65
N GLY A 705 5.48 -20.21 11.88
CA GLY A 705 4.97 -21.48 12.38
C GLY A 705 6.01 -22.33 13.09
N THR A 706 5.55 -23.44 13.67
CA THR A 706 6.44 -24.42 14.30
C THR A 706 7.50 -24.90 13.32
N ARG A 707 8.76 -24.99 13.74
CA ARG A 707 9.85 -25.49 12.89
C ARG A 707 9.71 -27.00 12.69
N SER A 708 10.15 -27.51 11.55
CA SER A 708 10.29 -28.95 11.29
C SER A 708 11.18 -29.64 12.32
N SER A 709 11.15 -30.97 12.34
CA SER A 709 12.20 -31.75 13.00
C SER A 709 13.58 -31.38 12.45
N VAL A 710 14.60 -31.51 13.30
CA VAL A 710 15.99 -31.28 12.90
C VAL A 710 16.42 -32.39 11.94
N CYS A 711 16.89 -32.01 10.76
CA CYS A 711 17.54 -32.90 9.81
C CYS A 711 19.06 -32.71 9.90
N THR A 712 19.81 -33.78 10.15
CA THR A 712 21.28 -33.72 10.20
C THR A 712 21.85 -34.32 8.92
N VAL A 713 22.78 -33.64 8.29
CA VAL A 713 23.49 -34.12 7.10
C VAL A 713 24.97 -33.80 7.23
N ARG A 714 25.83 -34.64 6.63
CA ARG A 714 27.26 -34.40 6.53
C ARG A 714 27.62 -34.23 5.06
N THR A 715 28.33 -33.15 4.73
CA THR A 715 28.88 -32.95 3.38
C THR A 715 29.82 -34.09 3.01
N LEU A 716 29.92 -34.41 1.72
CA LEU A 716 30.83 -35.46 1.27
C LEU A 716 32.28 -35.02 1.37
N ARG A 717 33.20 -35.94 1.06
CA ARG A 717 34.60 -35.61 0.77
C ARG A 717 34.71 -35.19 -0.69
N ASP A 718 35.57 -34.24 -0.99
CA ASP A 718 35.85 -33.88 -2.37
C ASP A 718 36.54 -35.05 -3.10
N ARG A 719 36.05 -35.35 -4.30
CA ARG A 719 36.61 -36.33 -5.25
C ARG A 719 36.68 -35.79 -6.67
N THR A 720 36.32 -34.53 -6.85
CA THR A 720 36.19 -33.91 -8.16
C THR A 720 37.49 -33.18 -8.47
N PRO A 721 38.17 -33.51 -9.57
CA PRO A 721 39.28 -32.71 -10.04
C PRO A 721 38.88 -31.23 -10.19
N PRO A 722 39.79 -30.28 -9.92
CA PRO A 722 39.60 -28.92 -10.40
C PRO A 722 39.58 -28.91 -11.92
N GLU A 723 38.83 -27.97 -12.51
CA GLU A 723 38.78 -27.70 -13.94
C GLU A 723 39.19 -26.25 -14.20
N VAL A 724 39.56 -25.93 -15.44
CA VAL A 724 39.80 -24.54 -15.84
C VAL A 724 38.50 -23.95 -16.38
N GLU A 725 37.94 -22.96 -15.71
CA GLU A 725 36.73 -22.27 -16.17
C GLU A 725 37.06 -21.27 -17.28
N SER A 726 38.14 -20.51 -17.13
CA SER A 726 38.55 -19.54 -18.12
C SER A 726 40.03 -19.18 -17.99
N ALA A 727 40.60 -18.74 -19.11
CA ALA A 727 41.91 -18.09 -19.13
C ALA A 727 41.83 -16.82 -19.98
N TRP A 728 42.42 -15.73 -19.51
CA TRP A 728 42.40 -14.45 -20.23
C TRP A 728 43.67 -13.64 -20.01
N GLY A 729 44.05 -12.88 -21.04
CA GLY A 729 45.11 -11.88 -20.94
C GLY A 729 44.61 -10.60 -20.29
N THR A 730 45.47 -9.92 -19.54
CA THR A 730 45.20 -8.54 -19.14
C THR A 730 45.38 -7.61 -20.33
N TRP A 731 44.64 -6.49 -20.32
CA TRP A 731 44.63 -5.48 -21.40
C TRP A 731 46.00 -4.86 -21.71
N ASP A 732 46.97 -4.97 -20.79
CA ASP A 732 48.35 -4.50 -20.96
C ASP A 732 49.27 -5.53 -21.65
N GLY A 733 48.77 -6.74 -21.93
CA GLY A 733 49.54 -7.84 -22.52
C GLY A 733 50.65 -8.39 -21.62
N LYS A 734 50.65 -8.08 -20.32
CA LYS A 734 51.73 -8.48 -19.39
C LYS A 734 51.36 -9.66 -18.50
N ARG A 735 50.09 -10.01 -18.41
CA ARG A 735 49.62 -11.06 -17.51
C ARG A 735 48.58 -11.95 -18.19
N VAL A 736 48.55 -13.20 -17.78
CA VAL A 736 47.46 -14.15 -18.09
C VAL A 736 46.89 -14.64 -16.77
N ARG A 737 45.57 -14.62 -16.62
CA ARG A 737 44.88 -15.21 -15.49
C ARG A 737 44.19 -16.49 -15.90
N ILE A 738 44.13 -17.42 -14.97
CA ILE A 738 43.45 -18.69 -15.11
C ILE A 738 42.56 -18.84 -13.89
N LEU A 739 41.26 -18.89 -14.14
CA LEU A 739 40.24 -19.17 -13.13
C LEU A 739 39.92 -20.66 -13.19
N PHE A 740 39.96 -21.30 -12.03
CA PHE A 740 39.62 -22.70 -11.83
C PHE A 740 38.22 -22.83 -11.25
N SER A 741 37.61 -24.01 -11.39
CA SER A 741 36.27 -24.30 -10.88
C SER A 741 36.19 -24.40 -9.35
N LYS A 742 37.34 -24.36 -8.66
CA LYS A 742 37.44 -24.44 -7.20
C LYS A 742 38.77 -23.87 -6.69
N ALA A 743 38.83 -23.64 -5.38
CA ALA A 743 40.05 -23.22 -4.71
C ALA A 743 41.20 -24.22 -4.94
N MET A 744 42.39 -23.69 -5.20
CA MET A 744 43.57 -24.45 -5.63
C MET A 744 44.71 -24.38 -4.60
N ASP A 745 45.44 -25.49 -4.42
CA ASP A 745 46.67 -25.49 -3.62
C ASP A 745 47.76 -24.75 -4.38
N PHE A 746 48.00 -23.49 -3.99
CA PHE A 746 49.00 -22.64 -4.63
C PHE A 746 50.41 -23.23 -4.61
N ARG A 747 50.76 -24.10 -3.65
CA ARG A 747 52.09 -24.73 -3.63
C ARG A 747 52.30 -25.58 -4.89
N SER A 748 51.27 -26.32 -5.30
CA SER A 748 51.30 -27.14 -6.52
C SER A 748 51.39 -26.30 -7.82
N MET A 749 50.81 -25.09 -7.82
CA MET A 749 50.72 -24.20 -8.98
C MET A 749 51.89 -23.23 -9.15
N SER A 750 52.71 -23.06 -8.12
CA SER A 750 53.66 -21.94 -8.00
C SER A 750 54.81 -21.91 -9.03
N ARG A 751 55.02 -22.98 -9.79
CA ARG A 751 56.15 -23.18 -10.71
C ARG A 751 55.82 -22.68 -12.13
N PRO A 752 56.57 -21.72 -12.72
CA PRO A 752 56.35 -21.25 -14.08
C PRO A 752 56.36 -22.35 -15.15
N GLU A 753 57.12 -23.43 -14.94
CA GLU A 753 57.21 -24.57 -15.85
C GLU A 753 55.91 -25.38 -15.94
N GLY A 754 54.97 -25.15 -15.03
CA GLY A 754 53.65 -25.77 -15.04
C GLY A 754 52.68 -25.19 -16.08
N TYR A 755 53.10 -24.22 -16.90
CA TYR A 755 52.26 -23.48 -17.85
C TYR A 755 52.93 -23.42 -19.23
N ALA A 756 52.39 -24.15 -20.21
CA ALA A 756 52.95 -24.25 -21.56
C ALA A 756 52.06 -23.55 -22.60
N PHE A 757 52.50 -22.41 -23.14
CA PHE A 757 51.71 -21.63 -24.10
C PHE A 757 51.96 -22.01 -25.56
N VAL A 758 50.91 -21.98 -26.39
CA VAL A 758 50.95 -22.12 -27.85
C VAL A 758 50.17 -20.97 -28.48
N PRO A 759 50.80 -20.04 -29.24
CA PRO A 759 52.25 -19.85 -29.44
C PRO A 759 53.01 -19.60 -28.12
N ALA A 760 54.31 -19.89 -28.10
CA ALA A 760 55.12 -19.78 -26.89
C ALA A 760 55.11 -18.37 -26.26
N LEU A 761 54.78 -18.31 -24.97
CA LEU A 761 54.96 -17.15 -24.10
C LEU A 761 55.87 -17.52 -22.94
N LYS A 762 56.75 -16.60 -22.55
CA LYS A 762 57.62 -16.81 -21.39
C LYS A 762 56.90 -16.42 -20.10
N VAL A 763 56.65 -17.39 -19.23
CA VAL A 763 56.10 -17.16 -17.88
C VAL A 763 57.24 -16.84 -16.92
N ARG A 764 57.24 -15.62 -16.36
CA ARG A 764 58.27 -15.13 -15.42
C ARG A 764 57.96 -15.49 -13.98
N LYS A 765 56.69 -15.42 -13.60
CA LYS A 765 56.23 -15.52 -12.22
C LYS A 765 54.79 -15.99 -12.18
N VAL A 766 54.48 -16.81 -11.18
CA VAL A 766 53.12 -17.27 -10.88
C VAL A 766 52.73 -16.73 -9.51
N ARG A 767 51.53 -16.18 -9.39
CA ARG A 767 50.95 -15.74 -8.12
C ARG A 767 49.50 -16.20 -8.01
N SER A 768 49.11 -16.71 -6.84
CA SER A 768 47.69 -16.85 -6.51
C SER A 768 47.16 -15.45 -6.25
N VAL A 769 46.15 -15.07 -7.03
CA VAL A 769 45.42 -13.82 -6.85
C VAL A 769 44.20 -14.08 -5.97
N ALA A 770 43.40 -15.11 -6.25
CA ALA A 770 42.34 -15.64 -5.36
C ALA A 770 42.59 -17.13 -5.07
N PRO A 771 41.83 -17.78 -4.16
CA PRO A 771 41.93 -19.22 -3.93
C PRO A 771 41.79 -20.03 -5.23
N GLU A 772 40.87 -19.67 -6.11
CA GLU A 772 40.54 -20.32 -7.38
C GLU A 772 41.17 -19.66 -8.60
N CYS A 773 42.00 -18.62 -8.43
CA CYS A 773 42.57 -17.89 -9.57
C CYS A 773 44.07 -17.66 -9.41
N VAL A 774 44.81 -18.02 -10.45
CA VAL A 774 46.24 -17.72 -10.57
C VAL A 774 46.49 -16.71 -11.66
N GLU A 775 47.53 -15.92 -11.46
CA GLU A 775 48.03 -14.97 -12.45
C GLU A 775 49.48 -15.30 -12.80
N LEU A 776 49.73 -15.32 -14.10
CA LEU A 776 50.99 -15.57 -14.76
C LEU A 776 51.52 -14.25 -15.29
N ALA A 777 52.69 -13.81 -14.84
CA ALA A 777 53.40 -12.72 -15.50
C ALA A 777 54.03 -13.26 -16.78
N VAL A 778 53.62 -12.75 -17.95
CA VAL A 778 54.05 -13.22 -19.27
C VAL A 778 54.80 -12.12 -20.03
N GLU A 779 55.71 -12.51 -20.91
CA GLU A 779 56.41 -11.60 -21.83
C GLU A 779 56.04 -11.86 -23.29
N GLY A 780 55.83 -10.78 -24.05
CA GLY A 780 55.62 -10.85 -25.50
C GLY A 780 54.23 -11.31 -25.94
N MET A 781 53.19 -11.12 -25.10
CA MET A 781 51.81 -11.41 -25.49
C MET A 781 51.29 -10.37 -26.47
N ASP A 782 50.82 -10.84 -27.62
CA ASP A 782 50.17 -10.05 -28.66
C ASP A 782 48.64 -10.16 -28.50
N LEU A 783 47.99 -9.05 -28.14
CA LEU A 783 46.54 -9.00 -27.91
C LEU A 783 45.70 -9.23 -29.18
N THR A 784 46.33 -9.28 -30.35
CA THR A 784 45.66 -9.59 -31.62
C THR A 784 45.70 -11.10 -31.95
N ARG A 785 46.51 -11.87 -31.23
CA ARG A 785 46.74 -13.30 -31.47
C ARG A 785 45.95 -14.15 -30.47
N GLN A 786 45.59 -15.37 -30.86
CA GLN A 786 44.98 -16.34 -29.96
C GLN A 786 46.07 -17.23 -29.34
N TYR A 787 45.99 -17.45 -28.04
CA TYR A 787 46.89 -18.34 -27.30
C TYR A 787 46.10 -19.50 -26.72
N ARG A 788 46.78 -20.63 -26.51
CA ARG A 788 46.30 -21.71 -25.65
C ARG A 788 47.36 -22.03 -24.61
N VAL A 789 46.95 -22.48 -23.42
CA VAL A 789 47.85 -22.83 -22.31
C VAL A 789 47.58 -24.26 -21.82
N GLY A 790 48.61 -25.10 -21.87
CA GLY A 790 48.64 -26.41 -21.22
C GLY A 790 49.09 -26.28 -19.76
N LEU A 791 48.48 -27.06 -18.86
CA LEU A 791 48.70 -26.98 -17.41
C LEU A 791 49.23 -28.28 -16.84
N ALA A 792 50.16 -28.19 -15.88
CA ALA A 792 50.60 -29.32 -15.07
C ALA A 792 49.48 -29.82 -14.14
N PRO A 793 49.55 -31.05 -13.61
CA PRO A 793 48.53 -31.60 -12.70
C PRO A 793 48.61 -30.94 -11.31
N PHE A 794 48.01 -29.76 -11.20
CA PHE A 794 47.91 -28.98 -9.97
C PHE A 794 46.90 -29.56 -8.98
N LYS A 795 47.11 -29.37 -7.68
CA LYS A 795 46.16 -29.83 -6.64
C LYS A 795 45.12 -28.76 -6.33
N ASP A 796 43.91 -29.17 -6.02
CA ASP A 796 42.93 -28.30 -5.36
C ASP A 796 43.29 -28.04 -3.88
N ALA A 797 42.61 -27.09 -3.23
CA ALA A 797 42.85 -26.66 -1.85
C ALA A 797 41.99 -27.40 -0.81
N THR A 798 41.20 -28.39 -1.22
CA THR A 798 40.35 -29.14 -0.28
C THR A 798 41.21 -30.04 0.63
N SER A 799 40.64 -30.45 1.77
CA SER A 799 41.30 -31.43 2.66
C SER A 799 41.51 -32.78 1.95
N SER A 800 40.62 -33.13 1.00
CA SER A 800 40.74 -34.29 0.11
C SER A 800 41.29 -33.89 -1.27
N ALA A 801 42.49 -33.29 -1.30
CA ALA A 801 43.03 -32.65 -2.49
C ALA A 801 43.07 -33.55 -3.75
N ASN A 802 42.42 -33.10 -4.84
CA ASN A 802 42.42 -33.75 -6.15
C ASN A 802 43.38 -33.07 -7.12
N LEU A 803 43.86 -33.82 -8.12
CA LEU A 803 44.72 -33.28 -9.17
C LEU A 803 43.88 -32.79 -10.34
N LEU A 804 44.23 -31.62 -10.88
CA LEU A 804 43.80 -31.09 -12.17
C LEU A 804 44.14 -32.14 -13.23
N VAL A 805 43.12 -32.65 -13.89
CA VAL A 805 43.27 -33.59 -14.99
C VAL A 805 43.37 -32.76 -16.28
N GLY A 806 44.47 -32.90 -17.02
CA GLY A 806 44.71 -32.05 -18.20
C GLY A 806 45.47 -32.75 -19.32
N GLY A 807 44.81 -32.86 -20.49
CA GLY A 807 45.39 -33.24 -21.78
C GLY A 807 45.00 -32.31 -22.94
N GLU A 808 44.22 -31.25 -22.72
CA GLU A 808 43.84 -30.29 -23.78
C GLU A 808 44.21 -28.85 -23.38
N ASP A 809 44.81 -28.10 -24.30
CA ASP A 809 45.23 -26.71 -24.08
C ASP A 809 44.01 -25.78 -23.91
N VAL A 810 43.98 -24.94 -22.86
CA VAL A 810 42.90 -23.97 -22.62
C VAL A 810 43.09 -22.73 -23.46
N THR A 811 42.06 -22.30 -24.21
CA THR A 811 42.12 -21.04 -24.97
C THR A 811 42.16 -19.83 -24.04
N VAL A 812 43.11 -18.93 -24.29
CA VAL A 812 43.26 -17.66 -23.58
C VAL A 812 42.57 -16.57 -24.38
N ALA A 813 41.52 -15.98 -23.80
CA ALA A 813 40.87 -14.82 -24.38
C ALA A 813 41.83 -13.61 -24.37
N THR A 814 42.10 -13.02 -25.53
CA THR A 814 43.04 -11.91 -25.68
C THR A 814 42.37 -10.54 -25.84
N LYS A 815 41.02 -10.52 -25.88
CA LYS A 815 40.18 -9.31 -25.86
C LYS A 815 38.94 -9.58 -24.98
N GLY A 816 38.65 -8.70 -24.02
CA GLY A 816 37.52 -8.84 -23.08
C GLY A 816 36.16 -8.64 -23.76
N ARG A 817 35.16 -9.48 -23.43
CA ARG A 817 33.77 -9.40 -23.94
C ARG A 817 32.82 -8.64 -23.00
N GLY A 818 33.32 -8.21 -21.85
CA GLY A 818 32.51 -7.65 -20.75
C GLY A 818 33.34 -7.55 -19.47
N ALA A 819 32.66 -7.37 -18.34
CA ALA A 819 33.25 -7.43 -17.00
C ALA A 819 32.39 -8.33 -16.11
N HIS A 820 33.03 -9.20 -15.32
CA HIS A 820 32.36 -10.08 -14.37
C HIS A 820 33.08 -10.05 -13.02
N TYR A 821 32.37 -9.59 -12.00
CA TYR A 821 32.84 -9.58 -10.62
C TYR A 821 32.06 -10.63 -9.80
N PRO A 822 32.65 -11.81 -9.53
CA PRO A 822 32.04 -12.85 -8.69
C PRO A 822 32.15 -12.53 -7.18
N MET A 823 32.66 -11.35 -6.83
CA MET A 823 33.00 -10.92 -5.47
C MET A 823 34.21 -11.66 -4.85
N GLN A 824 35.19 -12.04 -5.67
CA GLN A 824 36.46 -12.59 -5.18
C GLN A 824 37.52 -11.50 -5.05
N LEU A 825 38.36 -11.58 -4.02
CA LEU A 825 39.44 -10.63 -3.79
C LEU A 825 40.80 -11.20 -4.19
N THR A 826 41.66 -10.32 -4.72
CA THR A 826 43.09 -10.55 -4.79
C THR A 826 43.68 -10.57 -3.37
N LYS A 827 44.88 -11.16 -3.18
CA LYS A 827 45.60 -11.11 -1.90
C LYS A 827 45.83 -9.70 -1.33
N ASP A 828 45.93 -8.70 -2.20
CA ASP A 828 46.07 -7.28 -1.87
C ASP A 828 44.72 -6.55 -1.70
N GLY A 829 43.59 -7.29 -1.73
CA GLY A 829 42.27 -6.78 -1.40
C GLY A 829 41.54 -6.06 -2.54
N THR A 830 41.90 -6.34 -3.80
CA THR A 830 41.18 -5.79 -4.98
C THR A 830 40.17 -6.80 -5.51
N LEU A 831 39.00 -6.33 -5.95
CA LEU A 831 37.92 -7.14 -6.50
C LEU A 831 38.25 -7.62 -7.91
N ILE A 832 38.31 -8.93 -8.12
CA ILE A 832 38.74 -9.52 -9.39
C ILE A 832 37.65 -9.35 -10.45
N ASP A 833 38.05 -8.85 -11.63
CA ASP A 833 37.28 -8.96 -12.87
C ASP A 833 37.76 -10.19 -13.65
N CYS A 834 36.92 -11.22 -13.75
CA CYS A 834 37.28 -12.47 -14.44
C CYS A 834 37.11 -12.44 -15.96
N GLU A 835 36.49 -11.40 -16.52
CA GLU A 835 36.48 -11.16 -17.97
C GLU A 835 37.52 -10.11 -18.40
N GLY A 836 38.04 -9.35 -17.43
CA GLY A 836 39.13 -8.40 -17.59
C GLY A 836 38.79 -7.14 -18.39
N GLY A 837 37.54 -6.95 -18.83
CA GLY A 837 37.14 -5.80 -19.65
C GLY A 837 37.03 -4.49 -18.87
N ALA A 838 36.72 -4.54 -17.57
CA ALA A 838 36.80 -3.38 -16.69
C ALA A 838 38.04 -3.41 -15.78
N GLY A 839 38.70 -4.56 -15.68
CA GLY A 839 39.84 -4.77 -14.80
C GLY A 839 39.42 -4.81 -13.32
N ASP A 840 40.39 -5.16 -12.46
CA ASP A 840 40.12 -5.30 -11.04
C ASP A 840 39.67 -3.98 -10.42
N ALA A 841 38.73 -4.07 -9.49
CA ALA A 841 38.21 -2.91 -8.77
C ALA A 841 38.89 -2.76 -7.42
N ARG A 842 39.45 -1.58 -7.13
CA ARG A 842 39.98 -1.25 -5.81
C ARG A 842 38.81 -1.04 -4.83
N LEU A 843 38.89 -1.66 -3.65
CA LEU A 843 37.99 -1.34 -2.53
C LEU A 843 38.39 -0.02 -1.87
N CYS A 844 37.42 0.85 -1.63
CA CYS A 844 37.59 2.20 -1.12
C CYS A 844 36.66 2.46 0.07
N GLY A 845 37.07 3.37 0.97
CA GLY A 845 36.25 3.86 2.10
C GLY A 845 35.67 2.77 3.00
N GLY A 846 36.46 1.73 3.31
CA GLY A 846 36.02 0.65 4.21
C GLY A 846 35.08 -0.38 3.56
N ALA A 847 34.92 -0.38 2.24
CA ALA A 847 34.26 -1.48 1.54
C ALA A 847 34.99 -2.80 1.81
N VAL A 848 34.22 -3.87 2.06
CA VAL A 848 34.73 -5.21 2.33
C VAL A 848 33.93 -6.25 1.56
N VAL A 849 34.58 -7.33 1.16
CA VAL A 849 33.88 -8.54 0.74
C VAL A 849 33.71 -9.43 1.97
N MET A 850 32.50 -9.89 2.21
CA MET A 850 32.20 -10.86 3.25
C MET A 850 31.78 -12.19 2.62
N GLU A 851 32.48 -13.26 3.01
CA GLU A 851 32.09 -14.63 2.72
C GLU A 851 30.73 -14.92 3.36
N GLU A 852 29.89 -15.71 2.69
CA GLU A 852 28.53 -16.09 3.10
C GLU A 852 27.50 -14.94 3.24
N ALA A 853 27.88 -13.70 2.93
CA ALA A 853 26.97 -12.56 3.04
C ALA A 853 26.04 -12.38 1.83
N GLY A 854 26.31 -13.10 0.74
CA GLY A 854 25.70 -13.05 -0.58
C GLY A 854 24.42 -13.88 -0.76
N PRO A 855 23.80 -13.82 -1.95
CA PRO A 855 22.65 -14.65 -2.28
C PRO A 855 23.07 -16.12 -2.22
N PHE A 856 22.19 -16.97 -1.69
CA PHE A 856 22.42 -18.42 -1.56
C PHE A 856 23.68 -18.80 -0.75
N GLY A 857 24.14 -17.92 0.16
CA GLY A 857 25.34 -18.17 0.98
C GLY A 857 26.67 -17.94 0.24
N GLY A 858 26.66 -17.26 -0.91
CA GLY A 858 27.88 -16.85 -1.62
C GLY A 858 28.54 -15.58 -1.03
N PRO A 859 29.63 -15.08 -1.62
CA PRO A 859 30.27 -13.84 -1.21
C PRO A 859 29.49 -12.59 -1.65
N ALA A 860 29.62 -11.49 -0.90
CA ALA A 860 29.08 -10.19 -1.29
C ALA A 860 29.98 -9.02 -0.89
N LEU A 861 29.97 -7.98 -1.74
CA LEU A 861 30.53 -6.67 -1.42
C LEU A 861 29.57 -5.92 -0.48
N VAL A 862 30.07 -5.53 0.69
CA VAL A 862 29.33 -4.80 1.73
C VAL A 862 29.68 -3.32 1.70
N LEU A 863 28.65 -2.49 1.67
CA LEU A 863 28.73 -1.05 1.45
C LEU A 863 27.91 -0.30 2.51
N ASP A 864 28.54 0.68 3.13
CA ASP A 864 28.05 1.35 4.34
C ASP A 864 27.12 2.56 4.08
N GLY A 865 26.99 2.99 2.82
CA GLY A 865 26.21 4.16 2.44
C GLY A 865 26.83 5.50 2.75
N LYS A 866 28.11 5.56 3.15
CA LYS A 866 28.79 6.80 3.54
C LYS A 866 30.04 7.06 2.72
N GLU A 867 30.92 6.06 2.64
CA GLU A 867 32.21 6.20 1.98
C GLU A 867 32.68 4.90 1.29
N ALA A 868 32.04 3.76 1.59
CA ALA A 868 32.42 2.46 1.01
C ALA A 868 31.97 2.33 -0.45
N TYR A 869 32.91 1.97 -1.34
CA TYR A 869 32.65 1.64 -2.75
C TYR A 869 33.79 0.81 -3.35
N ALA A 870 33.60 0.30 -4.57
CA ALA A 870 34.69 -0.25 -5.39
C ALA A 870 34.86 0.54 -6.70
N GLU A 871 36.09 0.67 -7.19
CA GLU A 871 36.42 1.45 -8.39
C GLU A 871 37.33 0.67 -9.33
N ALA A 872 36.87 0.45 -10.56
CA ALA A 872 37.57 -0.25 -11.64
C ALA A 872 38.10 0.73 -12.71
N SER A 873 38.66 0.20 -13.80
CA SER A 873 39.29 0.99 -14.85
C SER A 873 38.33 1.94 -15.57
N ALA A 874 38.88 3.05 -16.07
CA ALA A 874 38.21 3.96 -17.01
C ALA A 874 37.98 3.34 -18.40
N ASN A 875 38.71 2.27 -18.75
CA ASN A 875 38.71 1.73 -20.11
C ASN A 875 37.47 0.88 -20.48
N PHE A 876 36.59 0.58 -19.50
CA PHE A 876 35.37 -0.18 -19.76
C PHE A 876 34.34 0.66 -20.55
N SER A 877 33.66 0.06 -21.53
CA SER A 877 32.53 0.67 -22.23
C SER A 877 31.44 -0.37 -22.51
N LEU A 878 30.17 0.06 -22.43
CA LEU A 878 29.02 -0.75 -22.88
C LEU A 878 28.80 -0.68 -24.40
N GLY A 879 29.52 0.19 -25.12
CA GLY A 879 29.39 0.39 -26.56
C GLY A 879 28.19 1.24 -26.99
N ASP A 880 27.83 1.15 -28.27
CA ASP A 880 26.70 1.81 -28.94
C ASP A 880 25.60 0.84 -29.41
N GLY A 881 25.76 -0.45 -29.12
CA GLY A 881 24.85 -1.53 -29.51
C GLY A 881 24.13 -2.19 -28.34
N ASP A 882 23.87 -3.49 -28.50
CA ASP A 882 23.19 -4.33 -27.50
C ASP A 882 24.08 -4.55 -26.27
N PHE A 883 23.50 -4.52 -25.06
CA PHE A 883 24.23 -4.80 -23.83
C PHE A 883 23.32 -5.31 -22.71
N THR A 884 23.94 -5.92 -21.69
CA THR A 884 23.27 -6.37 -20.48
C THR A 884 24.04 -5.95 -19.23
N ILE A 885 23.33 -5.40 -18.25
CA ILE A 885 23.80 -5.19 -16.88
C ILE A 885 22.99 -6.11 -15.98
N MET A 886 23.62 -6.92 -15.15
CA MET A 886 22.91 -7.71 -14.14
C MET A 886 23.74 -7.93 -12.88
N LEU A 887 23.04 -8.09 -11.75
CA LEU A 887 23.65 -8.35 -10.44
C LEU A 887 22.58 -8.79 -9.43
N TRP A 888 23.05 -9.32 -8.30
CA TRP A 888 22.26 -9.47 -7.08
C TRP A 888 22.50 -8.29 -6.14
N MET A 889 21.45 -7.80 -5.49
CA MET A 889 21.59 -6.81 -4.42
C MET A 889 20.67 -7.08 -3.23
N CYS A 890 21.12 -6.66 -2.04
CA CYS A 890 20.32 -6.57 -0.82
C CYS A 890 20.38 -5.13 -0.30
N ARG A 891 19.24 -4.43 -0.34
CA ARG A 891 19.16 -3.01 0.02
C ARG A 891 18.98 -2.82 1.52
N GLU A 892 19.86 -2.08 2.17
CA GLU A 892 19.80 -1.86 3.62
C GLU A 892 19.55 -0.39 4.02
N GLY A 893 19.67 0.57 3.10
CA GLY A 893 19.42 2.00 3.35
C GLY A 893 18.91 2.80 2.15
N GLU A 894 19.06 4.13 2.20
CA GLU A 894 18.55 5.10 1.20
C GLU A 894 19.57 5.48 0.08
N GLY A 895 20.74 4.85 0.06
CA GLY A 895 21.78 5.06 -0.94
C GLY A 895 21.47 4.50 -2.32
N HIS A 896 21.25 5.35 -3.33
CA HIS A 896 20.50 4.99 -4.56
C HIS A 896 21.30 4.57 -5.79
N ILE A 897 22.62 4.64 -5.75
CA ILE A 897 23.48 4.33 -6.90
C ILE A 897 24.15 2.98 -6.71
N VAL A 898 23.89 2.05 -7.62
CA VAL A 898 24.45 0.69 -7.57
C VAL A 898 25.68 0.58 -8.46
N LEU A 899 25.60 1.06 -9.70
CA LEU A 899 26.72 1.18 -10.63
C LEU A 899 26.71 2.57 -11.26
N SER A 900 27.89 3.13 -11.50
CA SER A 900 28.01 4.36 -12.30
C SER A 900 29.29 4.43 -13.11
N LYS A 901 29.19 5.09 -14.26
CA LYS A 901 30.33 5.49 -15.08
C LYS A 901 30.07 6.91 -15.59
N GLY A 902 30.40 7.89 -14.77
CA GLY A 902 30.07 9.28 -14.99
C GLY A 902 30.27 10.14 -13.74
N ASN A 903 30.32 11.45 -13.95
CA ASN A 903 30.36 12.46 -12.91
C ASN A 903 29.29 13.52 -13.21
N GLY A 904 28.18 13.51 -12.45
CA GLY A 904 27.04 14.41 -12.66
C GLY A 904 25.97 13.91 -13.64
N PHE A 905 26.32 13.03 -14.59
CA PHE A 905 25.42 12.46 -15.61
C PHE A 905 24.76 13.50 -16.52
N ASP A 906 25.46 14.60 -16.80
CA ASP A 906 24.99 15.70 -17.66
C ASP A 906 25.26 15.45 -19.15
N SER A 907 25.89 14.32 -19.50
CA SER A 907 26.33 13.97 -20.86
C SER A 907 25.72 12.65 -21.33
N PRO A 908 25.40 12.50 -22.64
CA PRO A 908 24.77 11.29 -23.20
C PRO A 908 25.63 10.02 -23.12
N ASN A 909 26.93 10.17 -22.88
CA ASN A 909 27.86 9.06 -22.72
C ASN A 909 28.07 8.61 -21.27
N GLN A 910 27.51 9.35 -20.29
CA GLN A 910 27.58 9.00 -18.87
C GLN A 910 26.31 8.27 -18.43
N TRP A 911 26.47 7.23 -17.63
CA TRP A 911 25.34 6.40 -17.22
C TRP A 911 25.44 5.93 -15.78
N SER A 912 24.29 5.62 -15.19
CA SER A 912 24.21 4.88 -13.93
C SER A 912 23.08 3.88 -13.94
N PHE A 913 23.25 2.86 -13.11
CA PHE A 913 22.23 1.87 -12.78
C PHE A 913 22.03 1.89 -11.26
N GLY A 914 20.78 2.06 -10.84
CA GLY A 914 20.42 2.30 -9.44
C GLY A 914 18.95 2.65 -9.33
N TRP A 915 18.45 3.15 -8.20
CA TRP A 915 17.04 3.54 -8.12
C TRP A 915 16.84 5.06 -8.25
N PRO A 916 15.64 5.54 -8.65
CA PRO A 916 15.41 6.94 -8.99
C PRO A 916 15.45 7.98 -7.84
N GLY A 917 15.91 7.61 -6.64
CA GLY A 917 16.00 8.50 -5.48
C GLY A 917 14.78 8.47 -4.54
N LYS A 918 14.60 9.52 -3.74
CA LYS A 918 13.54 9.62 -2.72
C LYS A 918 12.15 9.74 -3.37
N GLY A 919 11.21 8.86 -2.99
CA GLY A 919 9.80 8.93 -3.44
C GLY A 919 9.32 7.79 -4.34
N THR A 920 10.20 6.86 -4.74
CA THR A 920 9.85 5.62 -5.46
C THR A 920 10.51 4.43 -4.76
N PRO A 921 9.94 3.88 -3.67
CA PRO A 921 10.59 2.82 -2.91
C PRO A 921 10.62 1.52 -3.72
N GLY A 922 11.83 1.13 -4.12
CA GLY A 922 12.16 -0.21 -4.61
C GLY A 922 12.32 -0.36 -6.12
N SER A 923 12.06 0.62 -6.97
CA SER A 923 12.24 0.42 -8.41
C SER A 923 13.69 0.59 -8.87
N VAL A 924 14.29 -0.36 -9.60
CA VAL A 924 15.62 -0.12 -10.24
C VAL A 924 15.49 0.57 -11.58
N SER A 925 16.51 1.33 -11.97
CA SER A 925 16.52 2.12 -13.19
C SER A 925 17.88 2.35 -13.83
N PHE A 926 17.85 2.44 -15.16
CA PHE A 926 18.96 2.93 -15.96
C PHE A 926 18.80 4.44 -16.22
N ARG A 927 19.87 5.21 -15.98
CA ARG A 927 19.89 6.67 -16.06
C ARG A 927 20.98 7.16 -16.98
N VAL A 928 20.63 8.10 -17.86
CA VAL A 928 21.51 8.81 -18.80
C VAL A 928 21.01 10.25 -18.89
N VAL A 929 21.88 11.26 -19.07
CA VAL A 929 21.50 12.69 -19.19
C VAL A 929 20.50 13.16 -18.12
N ASN A 930 20.74 12.78 -16.87
CA ASN A 930 19.85 13.05 -15.72
C ASN A 930 18.39 12.60 -15.86
N GLN A 931 18.10 11.72 -16.82
CA GLN A 931 16.78 11.12 -17.03
C GLN A 931 16.81 9.62 -16.73
N PHE A 932 15.76 9.14 -16.06
CA PHE A 932 15.56 7.72 -15.82
C PHE A 932 14.78 7.15 -17.01
N HIS A 933 15.42 6.30 -17.77
CA HIS A 933 14.85 5.79 -19.02
C HIS A 933 14.09 4.48 -18.80
N CYS A 934 14.40 3.70 -17.77
CA CYS A 934 13.71 2.44 -17.54
C CYS A 934 13.53 2.21 -16.05
N THR A 935 12.30 2.21 -15.53
CA THR A 935 12.03 2.02 -14.10
C THR A 935 11.22 0.75 -13.87
N ALA A 936 11.76 -0.19 -13.10
CA ALA A 936 11.06 -1.41 -12.73
C ALA A 936 9.76 -1.08 -11.95
N LEU A 937 8.66 -1.72 -12.32
CA LEU A 937 7.35 -1.61 -11.67
C LEU A 937 7.28 -2.41 -10.38
N ARG A 938 8.04 -3.50 -10.28
CA ARG A 938 8.20 -4.27 -9.05
C ARG A 938 9.27 -3.65 -8.17
N SER A 939 9.00 -3.60 -6.87
CA SER A 939 9.94 -3.12 -5.88
C SER A 939 11.01 -4.17 -5.57
N VAL A 940 12.23 -3.70 -5.32
CA VAL A 940 13.33 -4.37 -4.66
C VAL A 940 13.09 -4.22 -3.16
N PRO A 941 12.70 -5.31 -2.46
CA PRO A 941 12.40 -5.26 -1.05
C PRO A 941 13.62 -4.86 -0.19
N HIS A 942 13.36 -4.17 0.92
CA HIS A 942 14.40 -3.83 1.90
C HIS A 942 14.87 -5.10 2.61
N LYS A 943 16.19 -5.20 2.82
CA LYS A 943 16.89 -6.31 3.47
C LYS A 943 16.58 -7.69 2.88
N ARG A 944 16.36 -7.75 1.57
CA ARG A 944 16.12 -9.00 0.83
C ARG A 944 16.98 -9.04 -0.43
N TRP A 945 17.61 -10.19 -0.68
CA TRP A 945 18.35 -10.45 -1.91
C TRP A 945 17.39 -10.46 -3.10
N THR A 946 17.72 -9.67 -4.11
CA THR A 946 16.94 -9.53 -5.33
C THR A 946 17.87 -9.53 -6.53
N HIS A 947 17.59 -10.37 -7.52
CA HIS A 947 18.30 -10.32 -8.78
C HIS A 947 17.69 -9.21 -9.64
N VAL A 948 18.54 -8.36 -10.23
CA VAL A 948 18.09 -7.33 -11.15
C VAL A 948 18.90 -7.39 -12.44
N ALA A 949 18.24 -7.09 -13.55
CA ALA A 949 18.90 -6.93 -14.82
C ALA A 949 18.32 -5.77 -15.61
N PHE A 950 19.16 -5.18 -16.47
CA PHE A 950 18.78 -4.23 -17.49
C PHE A 950 19.38 -4.67 -18.82
N VAL A 951 18.54 -4.76 -19.84
CA VAL A 951 18.92 -5.24 -21.17
C VAL A 951 18.55 -4.17 -22.19
N CYS A 952 19.53 -3.76 -22.99
CA CYS A 952 19.30 -2.97 -24.18
C CYS A 952 19.39 -3.89 -25.40
N ARG A 953 18.30 -3.99 -26.17
CA ARG A 953 18.24 -4.74 -27.42
C ARG A 953 17.68 -3.87 -28.52
N ALA A 954 18.43 -3.68 -29.61
CA ALA A 954 18.06 -2.85 -30.76
C ALA A 954 17.56 -1.45 -30.34
N GLY A 955 18.27 -0.81 -29.39
CA GLY A 955 17.90 0.50 -28.87
C GLY A 955 16.69 0.52 -27.93
N LYS A 956 16.17 -0.64 -27.49
CA LYS A 956 15.06 -0.74 -26.52
C LYS A 956 15.54 -1.32 -25.19
N GLY A 957 15.29 -0.57 -24.12
CA GLY A 957 15.67 -0.93 -22.75
C GLY A 957 14.57 -1.64 -21.97
N SER A 958 14.88 -2.76 -21.32
CA SER A 958 13.98 -3.51 -20.45
C SER A 958 14.64 -3.82 -19.11
N ALA A 959 13.87 -3.68 -18.02
CA ALA A 959 14.29 -4.03 -16.67
C ALA A 959 13.65 -5.33 -16.21
N TYR A 960 14.41 -6.15 -15.50
CA TYR A 960 13.98 -7.42 -14.92
C TYR A 960 14.23 -7.44 -13.43
N VAL A 961 13.31 -8.05 -12.68
CA VAL A 961 13.41 -8.27 -11.23
C VAL A 961 13.13 -9.75 -10.97
N ASN A 962 14.07 -10.44 -10.31
CA ASN A 962 14.03 -11.90 -10.07
C ASN A 962 13.80 -12.73 -11.34
N GLY A 963 14.39 -12.30 -12.46
CA GLY A 963 14.30 -13.01 -13.74
C GLY A 963 13.04 -12.69 -14.54
N GLU A 964 12.10 -11.94 -13.98
CA GLU A 964 10.84 -11.57 -14.64
C GLU A 964 10.89 -10.14 -15.19
N LEU A 965 10.26 -9.93 -16.34
CA LEU A 965 10.13 -8.60 -16.93
C LEU A 965 9.35 -7.68 -15.96
N SER A 966 9.98 -6.56 -15.61
CA SER A 966 9.49 -5.65 -14.58
C SER A 966 9.34 -4.21 -15.10
N GLY A 967 9.91 -3.87 -16.25
CA GLY A 967 9.70 -2.57 -16.88
C GLY A 967 10.22 -2.52 -18.33
N GLY A 968 9.68 -1.60 -19.13
CA GLY A 968 10.02 -1.42 -20.55
C GLY A 968 9.06 -2.16 -21.50
N PRO A 969 9.35 -2.19 -22.81
CA PRO A 969 10.54 -1.59 -23.44
C PRO A 969 10.48 -0.05 -23.48
N TYR A 970 11.60 0.60 -23.20
CA TYR A 970 11.78 2.05 -23.31
C TYR A 970 12.69 2.39 -24.47
N ASP A 971 12.48 3.55 -25.08
CA ASP A 971 13.32 3.99 -26.19
C ASP A 971 14.64 4.57 -25.71
N LEU A 972 15.74 3.98 -26.16
CA LEU A 972 17.11 4.45 -25.91
C LEU A 972 17.82 4.86 -27.19
N SER A 973 17.13 4.88 -28.33
CA SER A 973 17.75 5.18 -29.63
C SER A 973 18.34 6.59 -29.72
N SER A 974 17.99 7.49 -28.79
CA SER A 974 18.46 8.88 -28.72
C SER A 974 19.59 9.10 -27.70
N VAL A 975 20.08 8.06 -27.02
CA VAL A 975 21.13 8.14 -26.00
C VAL A 975 22.27 7.15 -26.26
N GLY A 976 23.49 7.53 -25.87
CA GLY A 976 24.74 6.82 -26.22
C GLY A 976 25.63 7.64 -27.17
N PRO A 977 26.82 7.13 -27.54
CA PRO A 977 27.44 5.86 -27.13
C PRO A 977 27.86 5.87 -25.65
N PHE A 978 27.80 4.72 -24.97
CA PHE A 978 28.11 4.59 -23.54
C PHE A 978 29.62 4.41 -23.27
N ALA A 979 30.43 5.27 -23.89
CA ALA A 979 31.89 5.29 -23.80
C ALA A 979 32.36 6.63 -23.21
N ASN A 980 33.11 6.57 -22.11
CA ASN A 980 33.69 7.76 -21.47
C ASN A 980 34.93 7.37 -20.63
N ASP A 981 35.72 8.38 -20.25
CA ASP A 981 36.98 8.19 -19.51
C ASP A 981 36.81 8.19 -17.98
N GLU A 982 35.58 8.16 -17.46
CA GLU A 982 35.34 8.02 -16.03
C GLU A 982 35.53 6.56 -15.60
N PRO A 983 36.09 6.30 -14.40
CA PRO A 983 36.19 4.94 -13.89
C PRO A 983 34.79 4.35 -13.62
N LEU A 984 34.67 3.04 -13.81
CA LEU A 984 33.48 2.29 -13.38
C LEU A 984 33.48 2.21 -11.85
N ARG A 985 32.40 2.68 -11.22
CA ARG A 985 32.22 2.67 -9.77
C ARG A 985 31.06 1.77 -9.37
N ILE A 986 31.31 0.90 -8.41
CA ILE A 986 30.34 0.02 -7.78
C ILE A 986 29.98 0.61 -6.41
N GLY A 987 28.73 1.01 -6.24
CA GLY A 987 28.22 1.56 -4.99
C GLY A 987 28.50 3.04 -4.76
N ARG A 988 28.99 3.78 -5.76
CA ARG A 988 29.25 5.23 -5.65
C ARG A 988 28.88 6.00 -6.90
N ARG A 989 28.43 7.24 -6.71
CA ARG A 989 28.46 8.34 -7.69
C ARG A 989 29.37 9.46 -7.18
N ALA A 990 30.30 9.91 -8.02
CA ALA A 990 31.34 10.86 -7.63
C ALA A 990 30.91 12.33 -7.55
N HIS A 991 29.71 12.69 -8.04
CA HIS A 991 29.26 14.09 -8.21
C HIS A 991 29.53 15.00 -7.00
N GLU A 992 30.58 15.80 -7.07
CA GLU A 992 30.94 16.77 -6.04
C GLU A 992 30.04 18.02 -6.17
N PRO A 993 29.62 18.64 -5.05
CA PRO A 993 30.03 18.37 -3.67
C PRO A 993 29.20 17.30 -2.93
N ASP A 994 28.28 16.59 -3.63
CA ASP A 994 27.31 15.66 -3.02
C ASP A 994 27.48 14.22 -3.57
N PRO A 995 28.60 13.54 -3.21
CA PRO A 995 28.82 12.16 -3.59
C PRO A 995 27.77 11.27 -2.93
N GLN A 996 27.34 10.23 -3.64
CA GLN A 996 26.33 9.31 -3.16
C GLN A 996 26.89 7.90 -3.09
N PHE A 997 26.46 7.16 -2.08
CA PHE A 997 26.94 5.83 -1.78
C PHE A 997 25.78 4.86 -1.61
N PHE A 998 25.96 3.61 -2.00
CA PHE A 998 24.99 2.55 -1.78
C PHE A 998 25.08 2.04 -0.34
N THR A 999 23.91 1.74 0.26
CA THR A 999 23.84 1.09 1.57
C THR A 999 23.28 -0.32 1.42
N GLY A 1000 24.11 -1.32 1.64
CA GLY A 1000 23.71 -2.73 1.58
C GLY A 1000 24.78 -3.62 0.97
N LYS A 1001 24.33 -4.68 0.28
CA LYS A 1001 25.20 -5.73 -0.25
C LYS A 1001 24.98 -5.94 -1.74
N ILE A 1002 26.05 -6.20 -2.50
CA ILE A 1002 26.01 -6.49 -3.94
C ILE A 1002 26.79 -7.78 -4.23
N ALA A 1003 26.30 -8.62 -5.15
CA ALA A 1003 26.96 -9.85 -5.57
C ALA A 1003 26.78 -10.14 -7.07
N ASP A 1004 27.68 -10.96 -7.63
CA ASP A 1004 27.68 -11.47 -9.01
C ASP A 1004 27.38 -10.41 -10.10
N ILE A 1005 28.23 -9.38 -10.21
CA ILE A 1005 28.02 -8.29 -11.17
C ILE A 1005 28.49 -8.74 -12.56
N ARG A 1006 27.62 -8.67 -13.57
CA ARG A 1006 27.96 -8.95 -14.98
C ARG A 1006 27.60 -7.77 -15.87
N LEU A 1007 28.55 -7.34 -16.69
CA LEU A 1007 28.41 -6.28 -17.68
C LEU A 1007 28.80 -6.84 -19.05
N LEU A 1008 27.81 -7.12 -19.90
CA LEU A 1008 27.99 -7.84 -21.15
C LEU A 1008 27.78 -6.92 -22.35
N SER A 1009 28.60 -7.08 -23.39
CA SER A 1009 28.50 -6.35 -24.67
C SER A 1009 27.45 -6.92 -25.65
N TYR A 1010 26.46 -7.64 -25.12
CA TYR A 1010 25.35 -8.23 -25.89
C TYR A 1010 24.09 -8.34 -25.03
N ALA A 1011 22.93 -8.52 -25.68
CA ALA A 1011 21.62 -8.60 -25.03
C ALA A 1011 21.20 -10.05 -24.73
N LEU A 1012 21.16 -10.44 -23.46
CA LEU A 1012 20.64 -11.75 -23.05
C LEU A 1012 19.15 -11.92 -23.39
N ALA A 1013 18.76 -13.15 -23.72
CA ALA A 1013 17.35 -13.51 -23.88
C ALA A 1013 16.66 -13.65 -22.50
N PRO A 1014 15.34 -13.40 -22.41
CA PRO A 1014 14.60 -13.52 -21.14
C PRO A 1014 14.79 -14.86 -20.41
N ALA A 1015 14.85 -15.97 -21.15
CA ALA A 1015 15.04 -17.31 -20.57
C ALA A 1015 16.43 -17.48 -19.92
N GLU A 1016 17.47 -16.83 -20.44
CA GLU A 1016 18.81 -16.85 -19.87
C GLU A 1016 18.85 -16.04 -18.57
N ILE A 1017 18.20 -14.86 -18.57
CA ILE A 1017 18.07 -14.00 -17.39
C ILE A 1017 17.29 -14.73 -16.28
N GLN A 1018 16.21 -15.42 -16.64
CA GLN A 1018 15.43 -16.22 -15.70
C GLN A 1018 16.25 -17.37 -15.10
N THR A 1019 17.08 -18.01 -15.93
CA THR A 1019 17.96 -19.10 -15.49
C THR A 1019 19.02 -18.60 -14.50
N ILE A 1020 19.65 -17.45 -14.78
CA ILE A 1020 20.66 -16.82 -13.91
C ILE A 1020 20.02 -16.31 -12.61
N ALA A 1021 18.76 -15.86 -12.66
CA ALA A 1021 18.01 -15.39 -11.50
C ALA A 1021 17.54 -16.54 -10.58
N GLN A 1022 17.61 -17.80 -11.03
CA GLN A 1022 17.27 -18.96 -10.22
C GLN A 1022 18.48 -19.45 -9.41
N PRO A 1023 18.26 -20.10 -8.26
CA PRO A 1023 19.32 -20.86 -7.60
C PRO A 1023 19.88 -21.87 -8.60
N ARG A 1024 21.21 -21.97 -8.75
CA ARG A 1024 21.84 -22.95 -9.65
C ARG A 1024 21.28 -24.34 -9.36
N LYS A 1025 20.51 -24.90 -10.29
CA LYS A 1025 20.20 -26.34 -10.30
C LYS A 1025 21.49 -27.08 -10.64
N ILE A 1026 21.85 -28.04 -9.81
CA ILE A 1026 22.89 -29.02 -10.14
C ILE A 1026 22.41 -29.78 -11.38
N ARG A 1027 23.25 -29.86 -12.42
CA ARG A 1027 23.08 -30.87 -13.48
C ARG A 1027 23.34 -32.22 -12.82
N ASP A 1028 22.35 -33.10 -12.92
CA ASP A 1028 22.35 -34.47 -12.35
C ASP A 1028 23.65 -35.25 -12.59
#